data_AF-A0A2G9M877-F1
#
_entry.id   AF-A0A2G9M877-F1
#
_cell.length_a   1.000
_cell.length_b   1.000
_cell.length_c   1.000
_cell.angle_alpha   90.00
_cell.angle_beta   90.00
_cell.angle_gamma   90.00
#
_symmetry.space_group_name_H-M   'P 1'
#
loop_
_entity.id
_entity.type
_entity.pdbx_description
1 polymer ?
#
loop_
_entity_poly.entity_id
_entity_poly.type
_entity_poly.pdbx_seq_one_letter_code
_entity_poly.pdbx_strand_id
1 'polypeptide(L)'
;MVRHVHTSIFLIVAIVGVAAILFSSALYPSPVLFAVSYLPGEDEVGSDTVIVSLNVNDFISSELEAVGSGQFSGLNSGTIQTRDSRTEYTQSLRFAQSGVFSGGQVLFGRDESNRVSDFLQFDGSGYVFEYRVDFGSGLRSKVEVAGRLEDMIGEEWTMGGARFALVDAVADTTVNRMRLRFFGGFGSVDFEDNDYTDDLFQQSGVRVNGQTVDADVKIRATETSNDKLTIFSIQYRLSANAKQGGDVQVLPLHCVREFLQHPLGMLFPDFDICYKGASGTAQASSGISGNLVHVKARGDDEYVMRAQNLYGQTYEIPLAQLPGMYGNRGRNFVFVEAANLGAPNINVNDYLLVNSRDWLGVSHVLRLDQITTNQVYFEDLGGNQRQAVFDSATGEGDLIMSEGTYHFRVTGNQLAIDQNNDNTVNGGEAAFHLPGGTYIDFGPGFTVSIITPQRLLEEQVTDEVTQFDITFGSNIDLDVSSPQGTVFELHGSGSGVREGMTLYGIHFRWDQESDSDDLRITVPGARARQVRGGATAQVYLTLERDRWMTPAQQQSPAAVCGNRLKENGEYCDPPGSLCAQNEQGGVCADDCKSCAITPPAVCGNRLLERGEQCESRGDCAQTEDCQNCNCVPLPKAVCGNNLLDLGEQCEKDVDCLGGLVCRGCMCVPQPRLDVQTPTAPVAAQPVQQPNVIAKFFLWIAGLFGA
;
A
#
# COMPACT_ATOMS: atom_id res chain seq x y z
N MET A 1 47.02 36.11 41.16
CA MET A 1 45.84 35.74 40.32
C MET A 1 46.34 35.23 38.97
N VAL A 2 45.45 34.71 38.11
CA VAL A 2 45.77 34.10 36.79
C VAL A 2 46.64 32.83 36.87
N ARG A 3 46.03 31.68 37.21
CA ARG A 3 46.60 30.35 36.90
C ARG A 3 45.62 29.16 36.78
N HIS A 4 44.31 29.40 36.78
CA HIS A 4 43.28 28.34 36.78
C HIS A 4 42.31 28.34 35.58
N VAL A 5 42.44 29.27 34.62
CA VAL A 5 41.42 29.44 33.55
C VAL A 5 41.52 28.37 32.45
N HIS A 6 42.72 27.89 32.11
CA HIS A 6 42.89 27.01 30.95
C HIS A 6 42.47 25.56 31.20
N THR A 7 42.57 25.04 32.42
CA THR A 7 42.22 23.64 32.73
C THR A 7 40.73 23.34 32.58
N SER A 8 39.87 24.31 32.92
CA SER A 8 38.41 24.15 32.78
C SER A 8 37.95 24.18 31.31
N ILE A 9 38.61 24.95 30.44
CA ILE A 9 38.23 25.04 29.02
C ILE A 9 38.45 23.70 28.31
N PHE A 10 39.60 23.05 28.52
CA PHE A 10 39.84 21.72 27.93
C PHE A 10 38.88 20.64 28.46
N LEU A 11 38.49 20.71 29.75
CA LEU A 11 37.51 19.77 30.30
C LEU A 11 36.12 19.97 29.66
N ILE A 12 35.69 21.22 29.46
CA ILE A 12 34.41 21.55 28.82
C ILE A 12 34.43 21.13 27.34
N VAL A 13 35.52 21.38 26.60
CA VAL A 13 35.65 20.95 25.19
C VAL A 13 35.65 19.43 25.07
N ALA A 14 36.29 18.70 26.00
CA ALA A 14 36.23 17.23 26.02
C ALA A 14 34.81 16.71 26.31
N ILE A 15 34.10 17.29 27.28
CA ILE A 15 32.72 16.90 27.62
C ILE A 15 31.75 17.21 26.48
N VAL A 16 31.87 18.39 25.84
CA VAL A 16 31.05 18.76 24.67
C VAL A 16 31.39 17.88 23.46
N GLY A 17 32.66 17.52 23.25
CA GLY A 17 33.06 16.60 22.18
C GLY A 17 32.49 15.19 22.37
N VAL A 18 32.57 14.64 23.59
CA VAL A 18 31.98 13.32 23.91
C VAL A 18 30.45 13.37 23.83
N ALA A 19 29.81 14.45 24.29
CA ALA A 19 28.37 14.63 24.15
C ALA A 19 27.94 14.73 22.68
N ALA A 20 28.67 15.47 21.84
CA ALA A 20 28.39 15.56 20.41
C ALA A 20 28.53 14.20 19.69
N ILE A 21 29.55 13.41 20.05
CA ILE A 21 29.72 12.05 19.52
C ILE A 21 28.55 11.15 19.96
N LEU A 22 28.18 11.15 21.24
CA LEU A 22 27.06 10.35 21.77
C LEU A 22 25.69 10.75 21.19
N PHE A 23 25.46 12.03 20.91
CA PHE A 23 24.26 12.47 20.19
C PHE A 23 24.30 12.16 18.68
N SER A 24 25.49 12.14 18.05
CA SER A 24 25.61 11.76 16.63
C SER A 24 25.27 10.29 16.35
N SER A 25 25.46 9.40 17.32
CA SER A 25 25.02 8.00 17.24
C SER A 25 23.50 7.77 17.40
N ALA A 26 22.73 8.80 17.79
CA ALA A 26 21.28 8.69 17.99
C ALA A 26 20.44 9.02 16.74
N LEU A 27 21.08 9.37 15.62
CA LEU A 27 20.43 9.70 14.34
C LEU A 27 20.65 8.63 13.26
N TYR A 28 20.60 7.35 13.66
CA TYR A 28 20.07 6.36 12.74
C TYR A 28 18.57 6.65 12.54
N PRO A 29 18.05 6.75 11.31
CA PRO A 29 16.61 6.79 11.12
C PRO A 29 16.05 5.49 11.69
N SER A 30 15.17 5.59 12.69
CA SER A 30 14.30 4.48 13.05
C SER A 30 13.60 4.01 11.76
N PRO A 31 13.47 2.69 11.51
CA PRO A 31 12.77 2.23 10.32
C PRO A 31 11.37 2.85 10.33
N VAL A 32 11.11 3.71 9.35
CA VAL A 32 9.81 4.36 9.18
C VAL A 32 8.78 3.23 9.03
N LEU A 33 7.59 3.42 9.58
CA LEU A 33 6.47 2.53 9.29
C LEU A 33 6.13 2.67 7.80
N PHE A 34 6.77 1.84 6.98
CA PHE A 34 6.38 1.62 5.60
C PHE A 34 5.07 0.83 5.66
N ALA A 35 3.95 1.51 5.40
CA ALA A 35 2.71 0.84 5.06
C ALA A 35 2.88 0.27 3.65
N VAL A 36 3.09 -1.04 3.52
CA VAL A 36 3.48 -1.65 2.24
C VAL A 36 2.30 -2.38 1.61
N SER A 37 1.69 -1.74 0.62
CA SER A 37 0.59 -2.34 -0.15
C SER A 37 1.09 -3.45 -1.07
N TYR A 38 0.69 -4.68 -0.76
CA TYR A 38 0.87 -5.87 -1.59
C TYR A 38 0.07 -5.75 -2.90
N LEU A 39 0.70 -6.05 -4.05
CA LEU A 39 0.04 -6.09 -5.36
C LEU A 39 0.16 -7.49 -5.98
N PRO A 40 -0.94 -8.29 -6.03
CA PRO A 40 -0.95 -9.55 -6.74
C PRO A 40 -1.11 -9.32 -8.25
N GLY A 41 -0.06 -9.59 -9.02
CA GLY A 41 -0.23 -9.99 -10.42
C GLY A 41 -0.63 -11.47 -10.48
N GLU A 42 -1.64 -11.82 -11.28
CA GLU A 42 -2.21 -13.18 -11.26
C GLU A 42 -1.42 -14.23 -12.06
N ASP A 43 -0.56 -13.81 -13.01
CA ASP A 43 -0.01 -14.72 -14.04
C ASP A 43 1.29 -15.45 -13.68
N GLU A 44 2.12 -14.97 -12.74
CA GLU A 44 3.36 -15.65 -12.33
C GLU A 44 3.54 -15.68 -10.80
N VAL A 45 3.07 -16.76 -10.16
CA VAL A 45 3.52 -17.13 -8.81
C VAL A 45 4.98 -17.58 -8.92
N GLY A 46 5.89 -16.81 -8.32
CA GLY A 46 7.32 -17.11 -8.38
C GLY A 46 7.71 -18.42 -7.69
N SER A 47 8.88 -18.95 -8.05
CA SER A 47 9.36 -20.29 -7.64
C SER A 47 9.66 -20.43 -6.15
N ASP A 48 9.57 -19.33 -5.40
CA ASP A 48 9.84 -19.24 -3.96
C ASP A 48 8.64 -18.61 -3.22
N THR A 49 7.43 -18.84 -3.75
CA THR A 49 6.16 -18.38 -3.19
C THR A 49 5.13 -19.52 -3.10
N VAL A 50 4.55 -19.74 -1.92
CA VAL A 50 3.44 -20.68 -1.67
C VAL A 50 2.19 -19.89 -1.31
N ILE A 51 1.06 -20.25 -1.92
CA ILE A 51 -0.26 -19.69 -1.59
C ILE A 51 -1.03 -20.72 -0.77
N VAL A 52 -1.50 -20.30 0.40
CA VAL A 52 -2.43 -21.03 1.27
C VAL A 52 -3.80 -20.38 1.14
N SER A 53 -4.86 -21.17 0.95
CA SER A 53 -6.25 -20.68 0.90
C SER A 53 -6.98 -21.19 2.13
N LEU A 54 -7.59 -20.28 2.90
CA LEU A 54 -8.17 -20.57 4.22
C LEU A 54 -9.62 -20.05 4.28
N ASN A 55 -10.53 -20.77 4.93
CA ASN A 55 -11.86 -20.25 5.26
C ASN A 55 -11.78 -19.36 6.53
N VAL A 56 -12.89 -18.71 6.89
CA VAL A 56 -12.93 -17.90 8.13
C VAL A 56 -12.89 -18.84 9.35
N ASN A 57 -12.04 -18.51 10.32
CA ASN A 57 -11.58 -19.29 11.47
C ASN A 57 -10.58 -20.42 11.18
N ASP A 58 -10.14 -20.64 9.94
CA ASP A 58 -9.08 -21.62 9.64
C ASP A 58 -7.68 -21.08 10.00
N PHE A 59 -6.78 -21.99 10.35
CA PHE A 59 -5.36 -21.70 10.60
C PHE A 59 -4.51 -22.06 9.37
N ILE A 60 -3.37 -21.38 9.18
CA ILE A 60 -2.34 -21.78 8.19
C ILE A 60 -1.99 -23.27 8.36
N SER A 61 -1.95 -23.78 9.59
CA SER A 61 -1.67 -25.18 9.90
C SER A 61 -2.68 -26.20 9.35
N SER A 62 -3.92 -25.80 9.04
CA SER A 62 -4.95 -26.70 8.51
C SER A 62 -4.54 -27.22 7.12
N GLU A 63 -4.00 -26.33 6.29
CA GLU A 63 -3.53 -26.63 4.93
C GLU A 63 -2.03 -26.93 4.86
N LEU A 64 -1.21 -26.30 5.72
CA LEU A 64 0.24 -26.30 5.57
C LEU A 64 0.99 -26.24 6.90
N GLU A 65 1.33 -27.42 7.46
CA GLU A 65 2.17 -27.51 8.67
C GLU A 65 3.59 -26.95 8.44
N ALA A 66 4.18 -27.15 7.26
CA ALA A 66 5.58 -26.83 7.00
C ALA A 66 5.94 -26.68 5.50
N VAL A 67 7.03 -25.95 5.24
CA VAL A 67 7.71 -25.82 3.93
C VAL A 67 9.21 -26.11 4.08
N GLY A 68 9.81 -26.62 3.01
CA GLY A 68 11.25 -26.90 2.93
C GLY A 68 11.78 -26.74 1.50
N SER A 69 12.89 -27.44 1.18
CA SER A 69 13.54 -27.35 -0.14
C SER A 69 12.70 -27.76 -1.35
N GLY A 70 11.53 -28.38 -1.13
CA GLY A 70 10.57 -28.72 -2.20
C GLY A 70 9.64 -27.56 -2.59
N GLN A 71 9.53 -26.53 -1.75
CA GLN A 71 8.69 -25.35 -1.98
C GLN A 71 9.53 -24.07 -2.09
N PHE A 72 10.60 -23.95 -1.29
CA PHE A 72 11.49 -22.80 -1.27
C PHE A 72 12.93 -23.21 -1.59
N SER A 73 13.47 -22.69 -2.69
CA SER A 73 14.89 -22.82 -3.06
C SER A 73 15.82 -22.22 -2.00
N GLY A 74 15.35 -21.23 -1.23
CA GLY A 74 16.09 -20.69 -0.09
C GLY A 74 16.24 -21.66 1.10
N LEU A 75 15.40 -22.69 1.20
CA LEU A 75 15.48 -23.75 2.22
C LEU A 75 16.22 -25.00 1.71
N ASN A 76 17.04 -24.87 0.67
CA ASN A 76 17.82 -25.96 0.10
C ASN A 76 18.71 -26.65 1.13
N SER A 77 18.56 -27.98 1.23
CA SER A 77 19.42 -28.86 2.02
C SER A 77 20.83 -28.93 1.43
N GLY A 78 21.85 -29.17 2.25
CA GLY A 78 23.25 -29.09 1.81
C GLY A 78 24.20 -29.94 2.63
N THR A 79 25.51 -29.74 2.41
CA THR A 79 26.55 -30.33 3.27
C THR A 79 27.47 -29.26 3.81
N ILE A 80 27.74 -29.32 5.11
CA ILE A 80 28.75 -28.52 5.81
C ILE A 80 29.91 -29.44 6.22
N GLN A 81 31.14 -28.94 6.17
CA GLN A 81 32.35 -29.73 6.41
C GLN A 81 33.26 -29.03 7.42
N THR A 82 33.11 -29.37 8.69
CA THR A 82 34.09 -28.97 9.73
C THR A 82 35.43 -29.67 9.49
N ARG A 83 36.47 -29.20 10.18
CA ARG A 83 37.81 -29.81 10.12
C ARG A 83 37.84 -31.26 10.65
N ASP A 84 36.85 -31.66 11.46
CA ASP A 84 36.72 -33.00 12.04
C ASP A 84 35.65 -33.88 11.37
N SER A 85 34.68 -33.30 10.64
CA SER A 85 33.52 -34.04 10.12
C SER A 85 32.85 -33.36 8.93
N ARG A 86 32.22 -34.17 8.07
CA ARG A 86 31.22 -33.70 7.10
C ARG A 86 29.85 -34.22 7.50
N THR A 87 28.84 -33.35 7.51
CA THR A 87 27.43 -33.71 7.71
C THR A 87 26.57 -33.11 6.61
N GLU A 88 25.52 -33.83 6.25
CA GLU A 88 24.37 -33.26 5.54
C GLU A 88 23.53 -32.44 6.54
N TYR A 89 22.85 -31.40 6.06
CA TYR A 89 21.88 -30.63 6.83
C TYR A 89 20.58 -30.44 6.04
N THR A 90 19.44 -30.44 6.74
CA THR A 90 18.11 -30.21 6.18
C THR A 90 17.44 -29.02 6.87
N GLN A 91 16.66 -28.23 6.14
CA GLN A 91 16.01 -27.01 6.66
C GLN A 91 14.51 -27.00 6.41
N SER A 92 13.75 -26.39 7.33
CA SER A 92 12.32 -26.15 7.17
C SER A 92 11.85 -24.90 7.92
N LEU A 93 10.74 -24.33 7.44
CA LEU A 93 9.89 -23.41 8.19
C LEU A 93 8.59 -24.15 8.52
N ARG A 94 8.14 -24.09 9.77
CA ARG A 94 6.94 -24.75 10.26
C ARG A 94 5.97 -23.73 10.83
N PHE A 95 4.70 -23.83 10.44
CA PHE A 95 3.61 -22.96 10.88
C PHE A 95 2.75 -23.62 11.96
N ALA A 96 3.05 -24.87 12.34
CA ALA A 96 2.40 -25.53 13.46
C ALA A 96 3.37 -26.36 14.30
N GLN A 97 3.01 -26.53 15.57
CA GLN A 97 3.40 -27.67 16.37
C GLN A 97 2.28 -28.03 17.34
N SER A 98 1.81 -29.28 17.27
CA SER A 98 0.73 -29.81 18.11
C SER A 98 0.98 -29.53 19.60
N GLY A 99 0.00 -28.90 20.26
CA GLY A 99 0.08 -28.49 21.66
C GLY A 99 0.97 -27.28 21.96
N VAL A 100 1.45 -26.56 20.93
CA VAL A 100 2.31 -25.36 21.10
C VAL A 100 1.81 -24.17 20.28
N PHE A 101 1.57 -24.30 18.98
CA PHE A 101 1.02 -23.24 18.13
C PHE A 101 0.44 -23.79 16.81
N SER A 102 -0.44 -23.01 16.18
CA SER A 102 -1.10 -23.33 14.89
C SER A 102 -0.82 -22.29 13.79
N GLY A 103 0.04 -21.31 14.07
CA GLY A 103 0.34 -20.21 13.17
C GLY A 103 -0.80 -19.19 13.13
N GLY A 104 -0.93 -18.47 12.01
CA GLY A 104 -1.94 -17.45 11.83
C GLY A 104 -3.31 -18.03 11.52
N GLN A 105 -4.36 -17.43 12.08
CA GLN A 105 -5.77 -17.74 11.86
C GLN A 105 -6.44 -16.64 11.05
N VAL A 106 -7.32 -16.97 10.12
CA VAL A 106 -8.16 -15.97 9.44
C VAL A 106 -9.37 -15.65 10.32
N LEU A 107 -9.57 -14.39 10.68
CA LEU A 107 -10.70 -13.94 11.51
C LEU A 107 -11.39 -12.76 10.85
N PHE A 108 -12.71 -12.65 11.01
CA PHE A 108 -13.43 -11.39 10.81
C PHE A 108 -13.82 -10.83 12.18
N GLY A 109 -13.62 -9.54 12.40
CA GLY A 109 -13.86 -8.95 13.71
C GLY A 109 -13.50 -7.48 13.80
N ARG A 110 -12.99 -7.06 14.96
CA ARG A 110 -12.37 -5.74 15.17
C ARG A 110 -10.87 -5.88 15.39
N ASP A 111 -10.11 -4.89 14.94
CA ASP A 111 -8.75 -4.67 15.43
C ASP A 111 -8.70 -3.80 16.69
N GLU A 112 -7.49 -3.66 17.26
CA GLU A 112 -7.20 -2.75 18.37
C GLU A 112 -7.53 -1.28 18.08
N SER A 113 -7.60 -0.90 16.79
CA SER A 113 -8.00 0.44 16.34
C SER A 113 -9.52 0.56 16.14
N ASN A 114 -10.30 -0.45 16.57
CA ASN A 114 -11.75 -0.57 16.45
C ASN A 114 -12.27 -0.62 14.99
N ARG A 115 -11.39 -0.82 14.01
CA ARG A 115 -11.76 -1.01 12.60
C ARG A 115 -12.33 -2.42 12.41
N VAL A 116 -13.42 -2.53 11.66
CA VAL A 116 -14.01 -3.83 11.29
C VAL A 116 -13.39 -4.29 9.97
N SER A 117 -12.89 -5.52 9.92
CA SER A 117 -12.22 -6.11 8.74
C SER A 117 -12.12 -7.64 8.91
N ASP A 118 -11.76 -8.31 7.82
CA ASP A 118 -11.03 -9.58 7.86
C ASP A 118 -9.54 -9.34 8.20
N PHE A 119 -8.91 -10.29 8.88
CA PHE A 119 -7.50 -10.26 9.32
C PHE A 119 -6.88 -11.66 9.23
N LEU A 120 -5.55 -11.71 9.08
CA LEU A 120 -4.75 -12.87 9.50
C LEU A 120 -4.16 -12.55 10.88
N GLN A 121 -4.70 -13.17 11.93
CA GLN A 121 -4.31 -12.96 13.33
C GLN A 121 -3.38 -14.05 13.83
N PHE A 122 -2.34 -13.68 14.57
CA PHE A 122 -1.51 -14.60 15.36
C PHE A 122 -1.67 -14.26 16.85
N ASP A 123 -1.98 -15.26 17.67
CA ASP A 123 -2.06 -15.17 19.14
C ASP A 123 -0.74 -14.65 19.71
N GLY A 124 -0.77 -13.52 20.41
CA GLY A 124 0.41 -12.83 20.96
C GLY A 124 1.14 -13.61 22.06
N SER A 125 0.53 -14.66 22.62
CA SER A 125 1.17 -15.63 23.51
C SER A 125 1.81 -16.82 22.78
N GLY A 126 1.57 -16.94 21.47
CA GLY A 126 2.09 -17.97 20.59
C GLY A 126 3.25 -17.51 19.69
N TYR A 127 3.42 -18.23 18.57
CA TYR A 127 4.54 -18.06 17.63
C TYR A 127 4.05 -17.89 16.20
N VAL A 128 4.77 -17.09 15.41
CA VAL A 128 4.52 -16.91 13.97
C VAL A 128 4.96 -18.14 13.18
N PHE A 129 6.17 -18.64 13.45
CA PHE A 129 6.75 -19.82 12.81
C PHE A 129 7.89 -20.41 13.67
N GLU A 130 8.23 -21.66 13.40
CA GLU A 130 9.48 -22.32 13.81
C GLU A 130 10.40 -22.49 12.59
N TYR A 131 11.62 -21.94 12.62
CA TYR A 131 12.68 -22.27 11.68
C TYR A 131 13.55 -23.36 12.28
N ARG A 132 13.81 -24.42 11.52
CA ARG A 132 14.51 -25.61 12.00
C ARG A 132 15.59 -26.06 11.03
N VAL A 133 16.76 -26.37 11.58
CA VAL A 133 17.87 -27.03 10.89
C VAL A 133 18.29 -28.27 11.66
N ASP A 134 18.38 -29.41 10.96
CA ASP A 134 18.88 -30.68 11.50
C ASP A 134 20.17 -31.10 10.79
N PHE A 135 21.12 -31.69 11.52
CA PHE A 135 22.40 -32.19 11.01
C PHE A 135 22.41 -33.73 11.02
N GLY A 136 22.38 -34.36 9.85
CA GLY A 136 22.14 -35.81 9.70
C GLY A 136 23.15 -36.74 10.39
N SER A 137 24.43 -36.35 10.47
CA SER A 137 25.46 -37.04 11.27
C SER A 137 25.98 -36.19 12.45
N GLY A 138 25.39 -35.01 12.65
CA GLY A 138 25.78 -34.01 13.63
C GLY A 138 26.97 -33.16 13.20
N LEU A 139 26.91 -31.86 13.47
CA LEU A 139 28.02 -30.92 13.26
C LEU A 139 29.02 -31.07 14.42
N ARG A 140 30.22 -31.60 14.16
CA ARG A 140 31.20 -31.92 15.20
C ARG A 140 32.39 -30.96 15.23
N SER A 141 32.82 -30.62 16.44
CA SER A 141 34.07 -29.92 16.71
C SER A 141 34.75 -30.48 17.95
N LYS A 142 36.06 -30.33 18.00
CA LYS A 142 36.78 -30.31 19.26
C LYS A 142 36.36 -29.07 20.08
N VAL A 143 36.36 -29.20 21.40
CA VAL A 143 36.26 -28.10 22.37
C VAL A 143 37.69 -27.67 22.72
N GLU A 144 38.02 -26.42 22.44
CA GLU A 144 39.32 -25.82 22.74
C GLU A 144 39.34 -25.14 24.12
N VAL A 145 40.50 -24.59 24.51
CA VAL A 145 40.64 -23.80 25.74
C VAL A 145 39.64 -22.63 25.73
N ALA A 146 38.94 -22.43 26.84
CA ALA A 146 37.81 -21.50 26.98
C ALA A 146 36.59 -21.82 26.08
N GLY A 147 36.37 -23.10 25.76
CA GLY A 147 35.10 -23.60 25.21
C GLY A 147 34.91 -23.39 23.71
N ARG A 148 35.93 -22.93 22.97
CA ARG A 148 35.79 -22.55 21.56
C ARG A 148 35.66 -23.76 20.64
N LEU A 149 34.76 -23.69 19.66
CA LEU A 149 34.50 -24.75 18.68
C LEU A 149 35.21 -24.47 17.35
N GLU A 150 36.55 -24.37 17.41
CA GLU A 150 37.39 -23.88 16.30
C GLU A 150 37.27 -24.69 15.00
N ASP A 151 36.83 -25.95 15.03
CA ASP A 151 36.65 -26.74 13.80
C ASP A 151 35.43 -26.32 12.97
N MET A 152 34.49 -25.55 13.56
CA MET A 152 33.31 -25.00 12.88
C MET A 152 33.49 -23.53 12.45
N ILE A 153 34.51 -22.84 12.96
CA ILE A 153 34.65 -21.39 12.75
C ILE A 153 35.26 -21.11 11.37
N GLY A 154 34.54 -20.29 10.60
CA GLY A 154 34.81 -20.01 9.19
C GLY A 154 34.02 -20.86 8.20
N GLU A 155 33.25 -21.85 8.65
CA GLU A 155 32.43 -22.68 7.76
C GLU A 155 31.19 -21.91 7.27
N GLU A 156 30.91 -21.98 5.96
CA GLU A 156 29.75 -21.38 5.30
C GLU A 156 28.59 -22.36 5.13
N TRP A 157 27.37 -21.86 5.29
CA TRP A 157 26.15 -22.52 4.82
C TRP A 157 25.09 -21.51 4.36
N THR A 158 24.04 -22.00 3.68
CA THR A 158 22.87 -21.19 3.31
C THR A 158 21.81 -21.29 4.41
N MET A 159 21.19 -20.18 4.80
CA MET A 159 19.98 -20.14 5.63
C MET A 159 18.98 -19.18 4.99
N GLY A 160 17.80 -19.67 4.59
CA GLY A 160 16.76 -18.85 3.94
C GLY A 160 17.26 -18.12 2.69
N GLY A 161 17.99 -18.81 1.82
CA GLY A 161 18.57 -18.28 0.58
C GLY A 161 19.88 -17.49 0.76
N ALA A 162 20.06 -16.81 1.88
CA ALA A 162 21.28 -16.05 2.18
C ALA A 162 22.41 -16.95 2.70
N ARG A 163 23.66 -16.65 2.32
CA ARG A 163 24.85 -17.30 2.90
C ARG A 163 25.24 -16.67 4.23
N PHE A 164 25.63 -17.52 5.17
CA PHE A 164 26.19 -17.15 6.46
C PHE A 164 27.43 -17.99 6.77
N ALA A 165 28.48 -17.35 7.29
CA ALA A 165 29.61 -18.01 7.92
C ALA A 165 29.41 -18.05 9.44
N LEU A 166 29.78 -19.15 10.09
CA LEU A 166 29.85 -19.23 11.55
C LEU A 166 31.16 -18.57 12.03
N VAL A 167 31.07 -17.36 12.60
CA VAL A 167 32.23 -16.51 12.92
C VAL A 167 32.65 -16.55 14.40
N ASP A 168 31.77 -17.01 15.30
CA ASP A 168 32.13 -17.33 16.68
C ASP A 168 31.25 -18.49 17.18
N ALA A 169 31.85 -19.44 17.90
CA ALA A 169 31.17 -20.63 18.39
C ALA A 169 31.82 -21.07 19.71
N VAL A 170 31.03 -21.09 20.79
CA VAL A 170 31.50 -21.33 22.16
C VAL A 170 30.50 -22.24 22.89
N ALA A 171 31.01 -23.27 23.55
CA ALA A 171 30.27 -24.12 24.47
C ALA A 171 30.99 -24.20 25.83
N ASP A 172 30.27 -23.88 26.90
CA ASP A 172 30.74 -24.07 28.29
C ASP A 172 30.16 -25.37 28.84
N THR A 173 30.95 -26.45 28.73
CA THR A 173 30.60 -27.80 29.18
C THR A 173 30.52 -27.94 30.71
N THR A 174 30.78 -26.87 31.48
CA THR A 174 30.61 -26.88 32.94
C THR A 174 29.22 -26.42 33.39
N VAL A 175 28.49 -25.74 32.51
CA VAL A 175 27.12 -25.24 32.74
C VAL A 175 26.18 -25.48 31.56
N ASN A 176 26.56 -26.37 30.63
CA ASN A 176 25.82 -26.73 29.41
C ASN A 176 25.42 -25.56 28.48
N ARG A 177 26.08 -24.40 28.56
CA ARG A 177 25.69 -23.21 27.78
C ARG A 177 26.36 -23.19 26.41
N MET A 178 25.62 -22.89 25.35
CA MET A 178 26.15 -22.69 23.99
C MET A 178 25.84 -21.30 23.44
N ARG A 179 26.76 -20.75 22.67
CA ARG A 179 26.54 -19.54 21.87
C ARG A 179 27.16 -19.69 20.47
N LEU A 180 26.35 -19.46 19.45
CA LEU A 180 26.73 -19.48 18.04
C LEU A 180 26.47 -18.11 17.43
N ARG A 181 27.41 -17.58 16.64
CA ARG A 181 27.28 -16.30 15.92
C ARG A 181 27.52 -16.52 14.43
N PHE A 182 26.46 -16.33 13.66
CA PHE A 182 26.48 -16.33 12.20
C PHE A 182 26.67 -14.90 11.68
N PHE A 183 27.36 -14.74 10.55
CA PHE A 183 27.49 -13.48 9.84
C PHE A 183 27.30 -13.69 8.33
N GLY A 184 26.46 -12.88 7.69
CA GLY A 184 26.07 -13.03 6.29
C GLY A 184 25.56 -11.73 5.68
N GLY A 185 24.86 -11.83 4.54
CA GLY A 185 24.36 -10.66 3.80
C GLY A 185 23.39 -9.75 4.57
N PHE A 186 22.68 -10.31 5.56
CA PHE A 186 21.77 -9.60 6.47
C PHE A 186 22.46 -9.03 7.73
N GLY A 187 23.78 -9.26 7.87
CA GLY A 187 24.56 -8.94 9.07
C GLY A 187 24.71 -10.13 10.01
N SER A 188 24.65 -9.91 11.32
CA SER A 188 24.93 -10.94 12.35
C SER A 188 23.65 -11.52 12.97
N VAL A 189 23.63 -12.84 13.20
CA VAL A 189 22.63 -13.51 14.04
C VAL A 189 23.35 -14.27 15.15
N ASP A 190 23.03 -13.94 16.41
CA ASP A 190 23.50 -14.67 17.59
C ASP A 190 22.39 -15.59 18.10
N PHE A 191 22.73 -16.86 18.33
CA PHE A 191 21.92 -17.81 19.09
C PHE A 191 22.64 -18.15 20.39
N GLU A 192 21.92 -18.09 21.51
CA GLU A 192 22.42 -18.43 22.84
C GLU A 192 21.42 -19.34 23.55
N ASP A 193 21.89 -20.51 23.96
CA ASP A 193 21.14 -21.53 24.69
C ASP A 193 21.88 -21.79 26.02
N ASN A 194 21.16 -21.85 27.14
CA ASN A 194 21.76 -22.01 28.47
C ASN A 194 21.84 -23.47 28.94
N ASP A 195 21.15 -24.43 28.32
CA ASP A 195 21.40 -25.87 28.53
C ASP A 195 21.17 -26.70 27.25
N TYR A 196 22.21 -26.84 26.42
CA TYR A 196 22.17 -27.61 25.17
C TYR A 196 21.89 -29.12 25.35
N THR A 197 21.81 -29.61 26.59
CA THR A 197 21.54 -31.02 26.92
C THR A 197 20.07 -31.30 27.23
N ASP A 198 19.24 -30.26 27.42
CA ASP A 198 17.78 -30.43 27.57
C ASP A 198 17.04 -30.46 26.20
N ASP A 199 15.71 -30.35 26.21
CA ASP A 199 14.88 -30.27 24.99
C ASP A 199 13.87 -29.10 25.06
N LEU A 200 14.17 -28.10 25.89
CA LEU A 200 13.43 -26.86 26.11
C LEU A 200 13.92 -25.75 25.16
N PHE A 201 13.28 -24.60 25.20
CA PHE A 201 13.71 -23.42 24.43
C PHE A 201 14.23 -22.35 25.39
N GLN A 202 15.40 -21.80 25.10
CA GLN A 202 15.94 -20.63 25.78
C GLN A 202 15.18 -19.39 25.34
N GLN A 203 14.39 -18.84 26.27
CA GLN A 203 13.60 -17.64 26.05
C GLN A 203 14.46 -16.42 25.71
N SER A 204 14.07 -15.65 24.70
CA SER A 204 14.81 -14.46 24.22
C SER A 204 16.30 -14.72 23.92
N GLY A 205 16.66 -15.96 23.58
CA GLY A 205 18.05 -16.40 23.34
C GLY A 205 18.67 -15.88 22.04
N VAL A 206 18.01 -14.96 21.33
CA VAL A 206 18.39 -14.56 19.96
C VAL A 206 18.67 -13.06 19.85
N ARG A 207 19.73 -12.72 19.10
CA ARG A 207 20.03 -11.33 18.72
C ARG A 207 20.25 -11.22 17.22
N VAL A 208 19.66 -10.20 16.60
CA VAL A 208 19.89 -9.85 15.19
C VAL A 208 20.57 -8.48 15.16
N ASN A 209 21.71 -8.39 14.48
CA ASN A 209 22.54 -7.17 14.40
C ASN A 209 22.84 -6.54 15.78
N GLY A 210 23.06 -7.39 16.79
CA GLY A 210 23.32 -7.03 18.19
C GLY A 210 22.09 -6.66 19.02
N GLN A 211 20.95 -6.41 18.39
CA GLN A 211 19.67 -6.15 19.06
C GLN A 211 19.03 -7.48 19.47
N THR A 212 18.54 -7.59 20.71
CA THR A 212 17.67 -8.72 21.08
C THR A 212 16.39 -8.65 20.25
N VAL A 213 15.96 -9.80 19.74
CA VAL A 213 14.64 -9.97 19.13
C VAL A 213 13.78 -10.83 20.06
N ASP A 214 12.47 -10.62 20.03
CA ASP A 214 11.52 -11.46 20.77
C ASP A 214 11.35 -12.80 20.05
N ALA A 215 12.28 -13.71 20.36
CA ALA A 215 12.36 -15.03 19.77
C ALA A 215 13.19 -15.99 20.63
N ASP A 216 12.81 -17.25 20.54
CA ASP A 216 13.32 -18.34 21.37
C ASP A 216 14.16 -19.31 20.54
N VAL A 217 15.16 -19.94 21.17
CA VAL A 217 16.08 -20.86 20.48
C VAL A 217 16.32 -22.12 21.29
N LYS A 218 16.51 -23.25 20.60
CA LYS A 218 17.02 -24.50 21.15
C LYS A 218 18.17 -25.01 20.29
N ILE A 219 19.29 -25.35 20.91
CA ILE A 219 20.47 -25.92 20.27
C ILE A 219 20.75 -27.29 20.90
N ARG A 220 20.30 -28.37 20.26
CA ARG A 220 20.50 -29.73 20.78
C ARG A 220 21.90 -30.22 20.47
N ALA A 221 22.68 -30.53 21.49
CA ALA A 221 24.02 -31.07 21.34
C ALA A 221 24.35 -32.17 22.35
N THR A 222 25.46 -32.87 22.13
CA THR A 222 25.96 -33.88 23.08
C THR A 222 27.47 -33.99 23.02
N GLU A 223 28.09 -34.19 24.17
CA GLU A 223 29.51 -34.52 24.31
C GLU A 223 29.74 -36.00 23.96
N THR A 224 30.66 -36.25 23.04
CA THR A 224 30.87 -37.57 22.42
C THR A 224 32.19 -38.23 22.83
N SER A 225 33.14 -37.43 23.31
CA SER A 225 34.35 -37.84 24.01
C SER A 225 34.95 -36.63 24.75
N ASN A 226 35.98 -36.84 25.58
CA ASN A 226 36.50 -35.87 26.57
C ASN A 226 36.80 -34.43 26.08
N ASP A 227 36.98 -34.20 24.78
CA ASP A 227 37.17 -32.86 24.20
C ASP A 227 36.30 -32.64 22.94
N LYS A 228 35.15 -33.32 22.77
CA LYS A 228 34.36 -33.25 21.52
C LYS A 228 32.85 -33.11 21.71
N LEU A 229 32.32 -32.00 21.18
CA LEU A 229 30.90 -31.69 21.08
C LEU A 229 30.36 -32.02 19.69
N THR A 230 29.13 -32.51 19.60
CA THR A 230 28.37 -32.68 18.35
C THR A 230 27.00 -32.01 18.47
N ILE A 231 26.68 -31.08 17.57
CA ILE A 231 25.38 -30.37 17.49
C ILE A 231 24.48 -31.11 16.50
N PHE A 232 23.25 -31.42 16.88
CA PHE A 232 22.29 -32.20 16.09
C PHE A 232 21.17 -31.38 15.47
N SER A 233 20.71 -30.31 16.13
CA SER A 233 19.73 -29.40 15.55
C SER A 233 19.81 -28.00 16.14
N ILE A 234 19.48 -27.00 15.33
CA ILE A 234 19.14 -25.64 15.79
C ILE A 234 17.67 -25.39 15.45
N GLN A 235 16.89 -24.99 16.45
CA GLN A 235 15.47 -24.66 16.30
C GLN A 235 15.25 -23.24 16.82
N TYR A 236 14.54 -22.43 16.05
CA TYR A 236 14.27 -21.02 16.30
C TYR A 236 12.76 -20.77 16.22
N ARG A 237 12.20 -19.96 17.12
CA ARG A 237 10.77 -19.59 17.10
C ARG A 237 10.60 -18.09 17.26
N LEU A 238 9.85 -17.48 16.36
CA LEU A 238 9.49 -16.07 16.43
C LEU A 238 8.20 -15.89 17.23
N SER A 239 8.26 -15.16 18.35
CA SER A 239 7.08 -14.79 19.13
C SER A 239 6.13 -13.89 18.32
N ALA A 240 4.83 -14.07 18.48
CA ALA A 240 3.82 -13.33 17.72
C ALA A 240 3.39 -11.99 18.37
N ASN A 241 4.28 -11.31 19.09
CA ASN A 241 3.95 -10.04 19.76
C ASN A 241 3.85 -8.87 18.78
N ALA A 242 2.69 -8.20 18.79
CA ALA A 242 2.43 -7.02 17.96
C ALA A 242 3.13 -5.75 18.48
N LYS A 243 3.31 -4.78 17.59
CA LYS A 243 3.99 -3.51 17.86
C LYS A 243 3.33 -2.68 18.97
N GLN A 244 2.05 -2.87 19.24
CA GLN A 244 1.31 -2.20 20.31
C GLN A 244 1.21 -3.03 21.60
N GLY A 245 1.75 -4.26 21.59
CA GLY A 245 1.35 -5.36 22.48
C GLY A 245 0.21 -6.17 21.87
N GLY A 246 -0.09 -7.33 22.44
CA GLY A 246 -1.20 -8.17 21.97
C GLY A 246 -0.93 -8.93 20.67
N ASP A 247 -2.02 -9.35 20.04
CA ASP A 247 -2.05 -10.25 18.88
C ASP A 247 -1.61 -9.55 17.58
N VAL A 248 -0.81 -10.23 16.75
CA VAL A 248 -0.42 -9.72 15.42
C VAL A 248 -1.59 -9.90 14.45
N GLN A 249 -2.37 -8.84 14.28
CA GLN A 249 -3.47 -8.75 13.31
C GLN A 249 -2.98 -8.11 11.99
N VAL A 250 -2.85 -8.91 10.94
CA VAL A 250 -2.41 -8.46 9.60
C VAL A 250 -3.62 -8.12 8.73
N LEU A 251 -3.65 -6.90 8.22
CA LEU A 251 -4.70 -6.41 7.31
C LEU A 251 -4.59 -7.01 5.89
N PRO A 252 -5.69 -7.02 5.12
CA PRO A 252 -5.68 -7.32 3.69
C PRO A 252 -4.71 -6.40 2.93
N LEU A 253 -3.93 -7.02 2.04
CA LEU A 253 -2.85 -6.41 1.26
C LEU A 253 -1.63 -5.92 2.08
N HIS A 254 -1.39 -6.47 3.28
CA HIS A 254 -0.18 -6.25 4.08
C HIS A 254 0.51 -7.57 4.50
N CYS A 255 1.65 -7.50 5.20
CA CYS A 255 2.40 -8.68 5.67
C CYS A 255 2.83 -8.59 7.14
N VAL A 256 2.99 -9.75 7.79
CA VAL A 256 3.30 -9.92 9.23
C VAL A 256 4.42 -8.99 9.73
N ARG A 257 5.49 -8.81 8.94
CA ARG A 257 6.63 -7.97 9.30
C ARG A 257 6.27 -6.52 9.63
N GLU A 258 5.19 -5.97 9.07
CA GLU A 258 4.75 -4.59 9.33
C GLU A 258 4.19 -4.42 10.77
N PHE A 259 3.56 -5.47 11.31
CA PHE A 259 2.79 -5.44 12.56
C PHE A 259 3.57 -5.96 13.77
N LEU A 260 4.64 -6.74 13.57
CA LEU A 260 5.50 -7.27 14.64
C LEU A 260 6.19 -6.17 15.45
N GLN A 261 6.35 -6.41 16.76
CA GLN A 261 7.18 -5.57 17.63
C GLN A 261 8.67 -5.60 17.23
N HIS A 262 9.16 -6.76 16.78
CA HIS A 262 10.54 -6.98 16.38
C HIS A 262 10.65 -7.50 14.92
N PRO A 263 10.48 -6.64 13.89
CA PRO A 263 10.50 -7.05 12.47
C PRO A 263 11.78 -7.73 11.95
N LEU A 264 12.88 -7.64 12.71
CA LEU A 264 14.13 -8.37 12.45
C LEU A 264 14.04 -9.87 12.82
N GLY A 265 13.07 -10.26 13.64
CA GLY A 265 12.81 -11.64 14.04
C GLY A 265 12.30 -12.55 12.91
N MET A 266 11.92 -12.00 11.75
CA MET A 266 11.64 -12.82 10.56
C MET A 266 12.90 -13.54 10.01
N LEU A 267 14.09 -13.30 10.59
CA LEU A 267 15.44 -13.82 10.27
C LEU A 267 15.98 -13.56 8.87
N PHE A 268 15.20 -13.80 7.83
CA PHE A 268 15.59 -13.60 6.45
C PHE A 268 14.97 -12.27 5.98
N PRO A 269 15.69 -11.37 5.29
CA PRO A 269 15.12 -10.11 4.83
C PRO A 269 14.00 -10.31 3.80
N ASP A 270 14.14 -11.35 2.97
CA ASP A 270 13.26 -11.61 1.81
C ASP A 270 12.06 -12.52 2.15
N PHE A 271 12.01 -13.07 3.38
CA PHE A 271 10.87 -13.87 3.85
C PHE A 271 9.72 -12.98 4.34
N ASP A 272 8.48 -13.25 3.95
CA ASP A 272 7.32 -12.67 4.64
C ASP A 272 6.09 -13.58 4.58
N ILE A 273 5.12 -13.27 5.44
CA ILE A 273 3.78 -13.87 5.44
C ILE A 273 2.79 -12.75 5.12
N CYS A 274 2.30 -12.73 3.89
CA CYS A 274 1.45 -11.66 3.37
C CYS A 274 -0.01 -12.11 3.28
N TYR A 275 -0.94 -11.29 3.77
CA TYR A 275 -2.37 -11.55 3.71
C TYR A 275 -2.99 -10.75 2.57
N LYS A 276 -3.65 -11.43 1.62
CA LYS A 276 -4.36 -10.78 0.49
C LYS A 276 -5.79 -10.35 0.85
N GLY A 277 -6.35 -10.89 1.93
CA GLY A 277 -7.76 -10.76 2.31
C GLY A 277 -8.65 -11.92 1.84
N ALA A 278 -9.89 -11.94 2.33
CA ALA A 278 -10.97 -12.83 1.92
C ALA A 278 -11.32 -12.61 0.44
N SER A 279 -11.15 -13.64 -0.39
CA SER A 279 -11.19 -13.47 -1.85
C SER A 279 -12.60 -13.51 -2.45
N GLY A 280 -12.87 -12.48 -3.25
CA GLY A 280 -13.99 -12.40 -4.18
C GLY A 280 -13.68 -11.37 -5.27
N THR A 281 -14.32 -11.48 -6.43
CA THR A 281 -14.22 -10.54 -7.56
C THR A 281 -14.76 -9.13 -7.24
N ALA A 282 -13.96 -8.30 -6.59
CA ALA A 282 -14.33 -7.02 -6.00
C ALA A 282 -15.00 -5.99 -6.93
N GLN A 283 -15.90 -5.17 -6.34
CA GLN A 283 -15.99 -3.74 -6.68
C GLN A 283 -15.47 -2.90 -5.51
N ALA A 284 -14.68 -1.87 -5.82
CA ALA A 284 -13.71 -1.28 -4.91
C ALA A 284 -14.30 -0.22 -3.94
N SER A 285 -15.29 -0.59 -3.13
CA SER A 285 -15.83 0.29 -2.07
C SER A 285 -16.08 -0.38 -0.71
N SER A 286 -16.01 -1.71 -0.62
CA SER A 286 -16.31 -2.46 0.63
C SER A 286 -15.40 -3.68 0.86
N GLY A 287 -14.30 -3.81 0.10
CA GLY A 287 -13.34 -4.92 0.18
C GLY A 287 -13.87 -6.27 -0.33
N ILE A 288 -15.00 -6.71 0.20
CA ILE A 288 -15.62 -8.02 0.00
C ILE A 288 -16.48 -8.02 -1.28
N SER A 289 -16.46 -9.14 -2.00
CA SER A 289 -17.28 -9.36 -3.19
C SER A 289 -18.21 -10.55 -3.04
N GLY A 290 -19.40 -10.40 -3.60
CA GLY A 290 -20.33 -11.50 -3.77
C GLY A 290 -21.58 -11.03 -4.50
N ASN A 291 -22.59 -11.87 -4.44
CA ASN A 291 -23.91 -11.63 -4.95
C ASN A 291 -24.67 -10.84 -3.89
N LEU A 292 -24.87 -9.55 -4.14
CA LEU A 292 -25.58 -8.67 -3.21
C LEU A 292 -27.06 -9.03 -3.13
N VAL A 293 -27.51 -9.37 -1.92
CA VAL A 293 -28.88 -9.27 -1.46
C VAL A 293 -29.01 -7.96 -0.70
N HIS A 294 -29.99 -7.14 -1.07
CA HIS A 294 -30.20 -5.81 -0.48
C HIS A 294 -31.65 -5.66 -0.04
N VAL A 295 -31.90 -5.73 1.26
CA VAL A 295 -33.19 -5.43 1.88
C VAL A 295 -33.18 -3.96 2.28
N LYS A 296 -34.13 -3.18 1.74
CA LYS A 296 -34.21 -1.74 1.96
C LYS A 296 -35.65 -1.28 2.13
N ALA A 297 -35.85 -0.24 2.94
CA ALA A 297 -37.13 0.42 3.08
C ALA A 297 -37.54 1.15 1.78
N ARG A 298 -38.82 1.48 1.66
CA ARG A 298 -39.40 2.21 0.53
C ARG A 298 -40.25 3.38 1.01
N GLY A 299 -39.73 4.09 2.00
CA GLY A 299 -40.56 4.79 2.97
C GLY A 299 -41.00 3.84 4.08
N ASP A 300 -41.68 4.42 5.06
CA ASP A 300 -41.85 3.92 6.43
C ASP A 300 -42.75 2.67 6.54
N ASP A 301 -43.30 2.16 5.43
CA ASP A 301 -44.34 1.12 5.41
C ASP A 301 -44.05 -0.14 4.56
N GLU A 302 -43.07 -0.13 3.64
CA GLU A 302 -42.81 -1.23 2.68
C GLU A 302 -41.31 -1.59 2.62
N TYR A 303 -40.94 -2.86 2.84
CA TYR A 303 -39.60 -3.39 2.54
C TYR A 303 -39.55 -4.05 1.16
N VAL A 304 -38.45 -3.82 0.43
CA VAL A 304 -38.15 -4.49 -0.83
C VAL A 304 -36.80 -5.20 -0.72
N MET A 305 -36.76 -6.49 -1.03
CA MET A 305 -35.52 -7.25 -1.18
C MET A 305 -35.10 -7.33 -2.64
N ARG A 306 -33.89 -6.86 -2.94
CA ARG A 306 -33.27 -6.99 -4.26
C ARG A 306 -32.21 -8.08 -4.23
N ALA A 307 -32.39 -9.14 -5.01
CA ALA A 307 -31.49 -10.31 -5.04
C ALA A 307 -31.26 -10.81 -6.47
N GLN A 308 -30.24 -11.65 -6.68
CA GLN A 308 -29.99 -12.35 -7.95
C GLN A 308 -30.19 -13.86 -7.80
N ASN A 309 -30.84 -14.49 -8.78
CA ASN A 309 -30.91 -15.96 -8.85
C ASN A 309 -29.65 -16.57 -9.49
N LEU A 310 -29.56 -17.91 -9.55
CA LEU A 310 -28.42 -18.62 -10.16
C LEU A 310 -28.09 -18.22 -11.61
N TYR A 311 -29.06 -17.71 -12.39
CA TYR A 311 -28.81 -17.23 -13.76
C TYR A 311 -28.37 -15.76 -13.81
N GLY A 312 -28.24 -15.08 -12.66
CA GLY A 312 -27.91 -13.66 -12.57
C GLY A 312 -29.07 -12.73 -12.91
N GLN A 313 -30.30 -13.25 -13.04
CA GLN A 313 -31.49 -12.40 -13.14
C GLN A 313 -31.70 -11.69 -11.81
N THR A 314 -31.86 -10.37 -11.83
CA THR A 314 -32.15 -9.57 -10.63
C THR A 314 -33.65 -9.48 -10.42
N TYR A 315 -34.11 -9.77 -9.21
CA TYR A 315 -35.49 -9.62 -8.77
C TYR A 315 -35.57 -8.48 -7.75
N GLU A 316 -36.58 -7.61 -7.87
CA GLU A 316 -37.02 -6.73 -6.77
C GLU A 316 -38.29 -7.33 -6.17
N ILE A 317 -38.13 -8.07 -5.07
CA ILE A 317 -39.17 -8.80 -4.37
C ILE A 317 -39.80 -7.87 -3.34
N PRO A 318 -41.11 -7.56 -3.41
CA PRO A 318 -41.80 -6.87 -2.33
C PRO A 318 -41.84 -7.80 -1.12
N LEU A 319 -41.03 -7.49 -0.11
CA LEU A 319 -40.74 -8.41 0.98
C LEU A 319 -41.87 -8.37 2.01
N ALA A 320 -42.16 -7.19 2.55
CA ALA A 320 -43.20 -7.00 3.56
C ALA A 320 -43.80 -5.59 3.55
N GLN A 321 -45.00 -5.45 4.11
CA GLN A 321 -45.66 -4.15 4.33
C GLN A 321 -46.39 -4.11 5.69
N LEU A 322 -46.47 -2.92 6.30
CA LEU A 322 -47.41 -2.64 7.40
C LEU A 322 -48.86 -3.00 6.99
N PRO A 323 -49.69 -3.52 7.91
CA PRO A 323 -49.44 -3.75 9.33
C PRO A 323 -48.90 -5.16 9.67
N GLY A 324 -48.25 -5.84 8.72
CA GLY A 324 -47.77 -7.23 8.89
C GLY A 324 -48.27 -8.16 7.80
N MET A 325 -47.85 -7.94 6.55
CA MET A 325 -48.05 -8.89 5.43
C MET A 325 -46.75 -9.06 4.64
N TYR A 326 -46.49 -10.26 4.10
CA TYR A 326 -45.48 -10.42 3.05
C TYR A 326 -46.06 -9.93 1.72
N GLY A 327 -45.26 -9.25 0.90
CA GLY A 327 -45.73 -8.58 -0.32
C GLY A 327 -46.00 -7.08 -0.11
N ASN A 328 -46.82 -6.47 -0.98
CA ASN A 328 -47.18 -5.05 -0.86
C ASN A 328 -48.51 -4.67 -1.55
N ARG A 329 -49.12 -3.59 -1.04
CA ARG A 329 -50.31 -2.91 -1.59
C ARG A 329 -51.54 -3.83 -1.69
N GLY A 330 -51.70 -4.71 -0.71
CA GLY A 330 -52.75 -5.72 -0.68
C GLY A 330 -52.53 -6.90 -1.63
N ARG A 331 -51.31 -7.06 -2.16
CA ARG A 331 -50.87 -8.23 -2.93
C ARG A 331 -49.88 -9.02 -2.08
N ASN A 332 -50.19 -10.28 -1.83
CA ASN A 332 -49.37 -11.16 -1.00
C ASN A 332 -48.09 -11.56 -1.75
N PHE A 333 -47.02 -11.87 -1.02
CA PHE A 333 -45.90 -12.66 -1.54
C PHE A 333 -45.99 -14.07 -0.96
N VAL A 334 -46.29 -15.04 -1.82
CA VAL A 334 -46.62 -16.43 -1.46
C VAL A 334 -45.43 -17.33 -1.79
N PHE A 335 -44.77 -17.83 -0.76
CA PHE A 335 -43.65 -18.78 -0.85
C PHE A 335 -43.98 -20.15 -0.22
N VAL A 336 -45.09 -20.25 0.53
CA VAL A 336 -45.64 -21.53 1.02
C VAL A 336 -46.84 -21.92 0.18
N GLU A 337 -46.89 -23.19 -0.22
CA GLU A 337 -47.94 -23.77 -1.06
C GLU A 337 -49.33 -23.76 -0.43
N ALA A 338 -50.34 -23.96 -1.28
CA ALA A 338 -51.66 -24.41 -0.85
C ALA A 338 -51.56 -25.76 -0.11
N ALA A 339 -52.35 -25.94 0.95
CA ALA A 339 -52.42 -27.21 1.70
C ALA A 339 -53.00 -28.40 0.88
N ASN A 340 -53.47 -28.13 -0.35
CA ASN A 340 -53.71 -29.08 -1.45
C ASN A 340 -54.21 -28.31 -2.70
N LEU A 341 -54.15 -28.96 -3.86
CA LEU A 341 -54.68 -28.43 -5.15
C LEU A 341 -56.14 -27.93 -5.09
N GLY A 342 -56.96 -28.40 -4.14
CA GLY A 342 -58.36 -27.99 -3.96
C GLY A 342 -58.58 -26.76 -3.07
N ALA A 343 -57.53 -26.19 -2.48
CA ALA A 343 -57.59 -25.09 -1.52
C ALA A 343 -56.57 -23.98 -1.88
N PRO A 344 -56.73 -23.30 -3.03
CA PRO A 344 -55.76 -22.34 -3.55
C PRO A 344 -55.57 -21.12 -2.64
N ASN A 345 -54.33 -20.64 -2.57
CA ASN A 345 -53.90 -19.53 -1.71
C ASN A 345 -53.40 -18.30 -2.49
N ILE A 346 -53.13 -18.41 -3.79
CA ILE A 346 -52.61 -17.32 -4.63
C ILE A 346 -53.75 -16.66 -5.40
N ASN A 347 -53.92 -15.34 -5.26
CA ASN A 347 -54.95 -14.55 -5.95
C ASN A 347 -54.38 -13.83 -7.18
N VAL A 348 -55.24 -13.39 -8.11
CA VAL A 348 -54.81 -12.50 -9.18
C VAL A 348 -54.26 -11.19 -8.60
N ASN A 349 -53.09 -10.76 -9.09
CA ASN A 349 -52.15 -9.75 -8.59
C ASN A 349 -51.21 -10.18 -7.46
N ASP A 350 -51.38 -11.35 -6.82
CA ASP A 350 -50.41 -11.83 -5.84
C ASP A 350 -49.09 -12.25 -6.51
N TYR A 351 -48.01 -12.15 -5.74
CA TYR A 351 -46.69 -12.63 -6.08
C TYR A 351 -46.49 -14.06 -5.58
N LEU A 352 -45.77 -14.88 -6.34
CA LEU A 352 -45.40 -16.23 -5.94
C LEU A 352 -43.91 -16.51 -6.21
N LEU A 353 -43.28 -17.23 -5.29
CA LEU A 353 -41.94 -17.79 -5.45
C LEU A 353 -42.04 -19.23 -5.95
N VAL A 354 -41.23 -19.60 -6.95
CA VAL A 354 -41.07 -21.00 -7.38
C VAL A 354 -39.59 -21.33 -7.56
N ASN A 355 -39.16 -22.53 -7.18
CA ASN A 355 -37.80 -23.03 -7.39
C ASN A 355 -37.79 -24.37 -8.12
N SER A 356 -36.97 -24.51 -9.15
CA SER A 356 -37.00 -25.68 -10.06
C SER A 356 -36.56 -27.02 -9.46
N ARG A 357 -36.17 -27.05 -8.18
CA ARG A 357 -35.81 -28.20 -7.32
C ARG A 357 -35.17 -27.73 -6.01
N ASP A 358 -35.28 -28.54 -4.96
CA ASP A 358 -34.83 -28.36 -3.57
C ASP A 358 -33.67 -27.36 -3.30
N TRP A 359 -32.44 -27.68 -3.72
CA TRP A 359 -31.21 -27.01 -3.24
C TRP A 359 -30.18 -26.71 -4.34
N LEU A 360 -30.54 -26.99 -5.60
CA LEU A 360 -29.81 -26.58 -6.81
C LEU A 360 -30.74 -25.89 -7.81
N GLY A 361 -31.94 -25.46 -7.38
CA GLY A 361 -32.96 -24.85 -8.22
C GLY A 361 -32.57 -23.46 -8.73
N VAL A 362 -33.19 -23.05 -9.81
CA VAL A 362 -33.27 -21.63 -10.18
C VAL A 362 -34.58 -21.12 -9.62
N SER A 363 -34.50 -20.15 -8.72
CA SER A 363 -35.68 -19.49 -8.19
C SER A 363 -36.15 -18.38 -9.13
N HIS A 364 -37.47 -18.25 -9.23
CA HIS A 364 -38.17 -17.20 -9.97
C HIS A 364 -39.26 -16.62 -9.09
N VAL A 365 -39.39 -15.29 -9.07
CA VAL A 365 -40.57 -14.64 -8.48
C VAL A 365 -41.46 -14.13 -9.60
N LEU A 366 -42.71 -14.56 -9.57
CA LEU A 366 -43.76 -14.23 -10.53
C LEU A 366 -44.81 -13.34 -9.85
N ARG A 367 -45.59 -12.59 -10.65
CA ARG A 367 -46.92 -12.11 -10.28
C ARG A 367 -47.96 -12.86 -11.11
N LEU A 368 -49.01 -13.39 -10.48
CA LEU A 368 -50.18 -13.92 -11.19
C LEU A 368 -50.97 -12.76 -11.80
N ASP A 369 -50.91 -12.58 -13.11
CA ASP A 369 -51.39 -11.37 -13.78
C ASP A 369 -52.85 -11.49 -14.24
N GLN A 370 -53.21 -12.61 -14.87
CA GLN A 370 -54.57 -12.88 -15.31
C GLN A 370 -54.87 -14.39 -15.40
N ILE A 371 -56.10 -14.77 -15.04
CA ILE A 371 -56.69 -16.08 -15.36
C ILE A 371 -57.78 -15.88 -16.43
N THR A 372 -57.86 -16.80 -17.38
CA THR A 372 -58.89 -16.87 -18.43
C THR A 372 -59.52 -18.26 -18.48
N THR A 373 -60.41 -18.53 -19.43
CA THR A 373 -61.16 -19.80 -19.55
C THR A 373 -60.28 -21.05 -19.59
N ASN A 374 -59.06 -20.97 -20.12
CA ASN A 374 -58.13 -22.10 -20.26
C ASN A 374 -56.64 -21.70 -20.25
N GLN A 375 -56.30 -20.45 -19.93
CA GLN A 375 -54.91 -19.98 -19.82
C GLN A 375 -54.69 -19.13 -18.57
N VAL A 376 -53.50 -19.28 -17.97
CA VAL A 376 -53.00 -18.45 -16.87
C VAL A 376 -51.80 -17.64 -17.37
N TYR A 377 -51.74 -16.36 -17.01
CA TYR A 377 -50.69 -15.42 -17.37
C TYR A 377 -49.93 -14.95 -16.13
N PHE A 378 -48.61 -14.85 -16.24
CA PHE A 378 -47.73 -14.37 -15.17
C PHE A 378 -46.74 -13.33 -15.69
N GLU A 379 -46.45 -12.33 -14.85
CA GLU A 379 -45.29 -11.45 -15.02
C GLU A 379 -44.12 -12.03 -14.21
N ASP A 380 -43.05 -12.44 -14.89
CA ASP A 380 -41.79 -12.85 -14.26
C ASP A 380 -41.01 -11.58 -13.92
N LEU A 381 -40.82 -11.29 -12.63
CA LEU A 381 -40.20 -10.04 -12.17
C LEU A 381 -38.72 -9.92 -12.58
N GLY A 382 -38.12 -11.00 -13.08
CA GLY A 382 -36.85 -10.97 -13.80
C GLY A 382 -36.94 -10.42 -15.24
N GLY A 383 -38.09 -9.88 -15.65
CA GLY A 383 -38.30 -9.12 -16.88
C GLY A 383 -39.04 -9.82 -18.02
N ASN A 384 -39.73 -10.94 -17.77
CA ASN A 384 -40.43 -11.72 -18.82
C ASN A 384 -41.95 -11.76 -18.60
N GLN A 385 -42.69 -12.19 -19.62
CA GLN A 385 -44.05 -12.70 -19.45
C GLN A 385 -44.07 -14.22 -19.66
N ARG A 386 -44.92 -14.91 -18.91
CA ARG A 386 -45.11 -16.37 -18.96
C ARG A 386 -46.59 -16.66 -19.12
N GLN A 387 -46.92 -17.77 -19.76
CA GLN A 387 -48.29 -18.27 -19.85
C GLN A 387 -48.29 -19.80 -19.79
N ALA A 388 -49.34 -20.36 -19.21
CA ALA A 388 -49.61 -21.79 -19.21
C ALA A 388 -51.05 -22.07 -19.67
N VAL A 389 -51.29 -23.30 -20.15
CA VAL A 389 -52.61 -23.79 -20.57
C VAL A 389 -53.07 -24.82 -19.53
N PHE A 390 -54.35 -24.81 -19.20
CA PHE A 390 -54.96 -25.77 -18.28
C PHE A 390 -56.25 -26.38 -18.86
N ASP A 391 -56.62 -27.57 -18.41
CA ASP A 391 -57.92 -28.17 -18.74
C ASP A 391 -59.03 -27.45 -17.97
N SER A 392 -59.93 -26.80 -18.70
CA SER A 392 -61.04 -26.05 -18.10
C SER A 392 -62.10 -26.92 -17.42
N ALA A 393 -62.03 -28.25 -17.56
CA ALA A 393 -62.90 -29.21 -16.86
C ALA A 393 -62.37 -29.60 -15.46
N THR A 394 -61.05 -29.68 -15.26
CA THR A 394 -60.45 -30.01 -13.96
C THR A 394 -59.90 -28.78 -13.23
N GLY A 395 -59.47 -27.78 -13.99
CA GLY A 395 -58.68 -26.63 -13.54
C GLY A 395 -57.17 -26.85 -13.63
N GLU A 396 -56.71 -28.04 -14.04
CA GLU A 396 -55.32 -28.49 -13.85
C GLU A 396 -54.44 -28.28 -15.10
N GLY A 397 -53.17 -27.94 -14.89
CA GLY A 397 -52.19 -27.73 -15.96
C GLY A 397 -50.76 -27.60 -15.41
N ASP A 398 -49.78 -27.42 -16.30
CA ASP A 398 -48.37 -27.38 -15.93
C ASP A 398 -47.71 -26.07 -16.42
N LEU A 399 -46.97 -25.40 -15.53
CA LEU A 399 -46.13 -24.25 -15.88
C LEU A 399 -44.68 -24.72 -16.06
N ILE A 400 -44.18 -24.67 -17.30
CA ILE A 400 -42.80 -25.08 -17.62
C ILE A 400 -41.90 -23.84 -17.66
N MET A 401 -40.91 -23.77 -16.77
CA MET A 401 -39.93 -22.67 -16.73
C MET A 401 -38.54 -23.16 -16.31
N SER A 402 -37.50 -22.69 -17.03
CA SER A 402 -36.10 -23.09 -16.82
C SER A 402 -35.94 -24.60 -16.89
N GLU A 403 -35.68 -25.30 -15.78
CA GLU A 403 -35.70 -26.77 -15.71
C GLU A 403 -36.77 -27.34 -14.77
N GLY A 404 -37.71 -26.50 -14.30
CA GLY A 404 -38.87 -26.88 -13.49
C GLY A 404 -40.14 -27.08 -14.30
N THR A 405 -41.08 -27.86 -13.76
CA THR A 405 -42.42 -28.15 -14.31
C THR A 405 -43.42 -28.13 -13.15
N TYR A 406 -43.92 -26.93 -12.87
CA TYR A 406 -44.74 -26.64 -11.70
C TYR A 406 -46.19 -27.01 -11.99
N HIS A 407 -46.66 -28.12 -11.42
CA HIS A 407 -48.03 -28.57 -11.58
C HIS A 407 -48.99 -27.65 -10.81
N PHE A 408 -50.09 -27.23 -11.43
CA PHE A 408 -51.00 -26.26 -10.83
C PHE A 408 -52.48 -26.60 -11.07
N ARG A 409 -53.33 -25.99 -10.23
CA ARG A 409 -54.78 -26.01 -10.37
C ARG A 409 -55.39 -24.64 -10.14
N VAL A 410 -56.21 -24.21 -11.10
CA VAL A 410 -57.07 -23.03 -11.02
C VAL A 410 -58.41 -23.42 -10.39
N THR A 411 -58.87 -22.65 -9.41
CA THR A 411 -60.26 -22.69 -8.92
C THR A 411 -60.80 -21.27 -8.85
N GLY A 412 -61.77 -20.95 -9.73
CA GLY A 412 -62.25 -19.57 -9.89
C GLY A 412 -61.14 -18.64 -10.38
N ASN A 413 -60.85 -17.59 -9.60
CA ASN A 413 -59.77 -16.63 -9.88
C ASN A 413 -58.57 -16.83 -8.94
N GLN A 414 -58.36 -18.05 -8.42
CA GLN A 414 -57.27 -18.40 -7.52
C GLN A 414 -56.48 -19.60 -8.04
N LEU A 415 -55.21 -19.68 -7.65
CA LEU A 415 -54.24 -20.68 -8.08
C LEU A 415 -53.68 -21.44 -6.87
N ALA A 416 -53.61 -22.77 -7.00
CA ALA A 416 -52.75 -23.65 -6.21
C ALA A 416 -51.66 -24.16 -7.16
N ILE A 417 -50.40 -24.22 -6.73
CA ILE A 417 -49.27 -24.61 -7.56
C ILE A 417 -48.20 -25.29 -6.70
N ASP A 418 -47.50 -26.26 -7.29
CA ASP A 418 -46.27 -26.86 -6.77
C ASP A 418 -45.18 -25.78 -6.83
N GLN A 419 -44.68 -25.33 -5.67
CA GLN A 419 -43.74 -24.20 -5.59
C GLN A 419 -42.29 -24.67 -5.42
N ASN A 420 -42.08 -25.82 -4.75
CA ASN A 420 -40.75 -26.37 -4.50
C ASN A 420 -40.25 -27.33 -5.61
N ASN A 421 -41.13 -27.70 -6.55
CA ASN A 421 -40.95 -28.68 -7.62
C ASN A 421 -40.77 -30.14 -7.09
N ASP A 422 -41.44 -30.51 -6.00
CA ASP A 422 -41.44 -31.87 -5.44
C ASP A 422 -42.46 -32.83 -6.10
N ASN A 423 -43.29 -32.32 -7.03
CA ASN A 423 -44.41 -32.98 -7.71
C ASN A 423 -45.67 -33.16 -6.85
N THR A 424 -45.79 -32.44 -5.74
CA THR A 424 -47.01 -32.36 -4.93
C THR A 424 -47.37 -30.91 -4.62
N VAL A 425 -48.54 -30.71 -4.01
CA VAL A 425 -48.97 -29.42 -3.47
C VAL A 425 -49.52 -29.73 -2.09
N ASN A 426 -48.73 -29.49 -1.05
CA ASN A 426 -48.98 -30.02 0.29
C ASN A 426 -48.82 -29.00 1.43
N GLY A 427 -48.34 -27.78 1.11
CA GLY A 427 -47.87 -26.81 2.09
C GLY A 427 -46.35 -26.78 2.22
N GLY A 428 -45.62 -27.22 1.19
CA GLY A 428 -44.17 -27.05 1.11
C GLY A 428 -43.78 -25.56 1.03
N GLU A 429 -42.58 -25.23 1.48
CA GLU A 429 -41.99 -23.89 1.33
C GLU A 429 -40.97 -23.88 0.19
N ALA A 430 -41.04 -22.84 -0.64
CA ALA A 430 -40.11 -22.57 -1.71
C ALA A 430 -39.03 -21.56 -1.28
N ALA A 431 -37.79 -21.80 -1.69
CA ALA A 431 -36.62 -21.00 -1.29
C ALA A 431 -36.08 -20.14 -2.44
N PHE A 432 -35.42 -19.02 -2.12
CA PHE A 432 -34.74 -18.19 -3.11
C PHE A 432 -33.23 -18.52 -3.16
N HIS A 433 -32.80 -19.28 -4.17
CA HIS A 433 -31.42 -19.72 -4.33
C HIS A 433 -30.51 -18.62 -4.89
N LEU A 434 -29.45 -18.32 -4.15
CA LEU A 434 -28.42 -17.35 -4.50
C LEU A 434 -27.24 -18.05 -5.19
N PRO A 435 -26.50 -17.37 -6.08
CA PRO A 435 -25.20 -17.88 -6.55
C PRO A 435 -24.24 -18.08 -5.38
N GLY A 436 -23.28 -19.01 -5.54
CA GLY A 436 -22.60 -19.69 -4.42
C GLY A 436 -23.36 -20.94 -3.96
N GLY A 437 -24.70 -20.88 -3.85
CA GLY A 437 -25.56 -22.02 -3.52
C GLY A 437 -26.10 -22.05 -2.09
N THR A 438 -25.85 -20.97 -1.33
CA THR A 438 -26.68 -20.48 -0.22
C THR A 438 -28.11 -20.17 -0.72
N TYR A 439 -29.10 -20.19 0.16
CA TYR A 439 -30.47 -19.78 -0.18
C TYR A 439 -31.12 -18.97 0.93
N ILE A 440 -32.19 -18.28 0.56
CA ILE A 440 -33.07 -17.53 1.46
C ILE A 440 -34.33 -18.36 1.69
N ASP A 441 -34.61 -18.63 2.95
CA ASP A 441 -35.83 -19.20 3.51
C ASP A 441 -36.60 -18.02 4.14
N PHE A 442 -37.88 -17.86 3.82
CA PHE A 442 -38.63 -16.65 4.22
C PHE A 442 -39.38 -16.83 5.54
N GLY A 443 -39.67 -18.09 5.89
CA GLY A 443 -40.03 -18.53 7.21
C GLY A 443 -41.44 -18.13 7.68
N PRO A 444 -41.92 -18.74 8.78
CA PRO A 444 -43.11 -18.29 9.46
C PRO A 444 -42.82 -17.05 10.32
N GLY A 445 -43.66 -16.02 10.21
CA GLY A 445 -43.72 -14.95 11.20
C GLY A 445 -42.71 -13.81 11.04
N PHE A 446 -42.17 -13.60 9.83
CA PHE A 446 -41.25 -12.50 9.47
C PHE A 446 -39.79 -12.64 9.92
N THR A 447 -39.40 -13.82 10.37
CA THR A 447 -37.99 -14.23 10.53
C THR A 447 -37.45 -14.80 9.20
N VAL A 448 -36.62 -14.04 8.49
CA VAL A 448 -36.01 -14.47 7.21
C VAL A 448 -34.63 -15.08 7.49
N SER A 449 -34.38 -16.28 6.97
CA SER A 449 -33.15 -17.04 7.19
C SER A 449 -32.28 -17.14 5.92
N ILE A 450 -30.99 -16.90 6.07
CA ILE A 450 -29.93 -17.12 5.08
C ILE A 450 -29.21 -18.41 5.44
N ILE A 451 -29.32 -19.42 4.59
CA ILE A 451 -28.87 -20.79 4.88
C ILE A 451 -27.79 -21.20 3.87
N THR A 452 -26.61 -21.55 4.39
CA THR A 452 -25.51 -22.19 3.64
C THR A 452 -25.46 -23.68 3.99
N PRO A 453 -25.84 -24.57 3.06
CA PRO A 453 -25.79 -26.01 3.29
C PRO A 453 -24.37 -26.53 3.61
N GLN A 454 -24.28 -27.44 4.57
CA GLN A 454 -23.05 -28.10 5.06
C GLN A 454 -22.16 -28.64 3.93
N ARG A 455 -22.77 -29.09 2.82
CA ARG A 455 -22.10 -29.57 1.60
C ARG A 455 -21.23 -28.53 0.85
N LEU A 456 -21.34 -27.24 1.21
CA LEU A 456 -20.51 -26.13 0.71
C LEU A 456 -19.36 -25.78 1.67
N LEU A 457 -19.49 -26.19 2.93
CA LEU A 457 -18.51 -26.07 4.00
C LEU A 457 -17.64 -27.34 3.99
N GLU A 458 -16.39 -27.23 4.44
CA GLU A 458 -15.43 -28.34 4.28
C GLU A 458 -15.38 -29.27 5.50
N GLU A 459 -15.57 -28.74 6.70
CA GLU A 459 -15.51 -29.51 7.97
C GLU A 459 -16.82 -29.50 8.79
N GLN A 460 -17.88 -28.81 8.35
CA GLN A 460 -19.10 -28.65 9.15
C GLN A 460 -20.09 -29.81 9.01
N VAL A 461 -20.71 -30.20 10.13
CA VAL A 461 -21.67 -31.33 10.24
C VAL A 461 -23.14 -30.89 10.26
N THR A 462 -23.39 -29.59 10.15
CA THR A 462 -24.71 -28.95 10.08
C THR A 462 -24.64 -27.77 9.12
N ASP A 463 -25.80 -27.37 8.60
CA ASP A 463 -25.89 -26.19 7.74
C ASP A 463 -25.60 -24.92 8.56
N GLU A 464 -24.94 -23.93 7.96
CA GLU A 464 -24.76 -22.62 8.57
C GLU A 464 -26.03 -21.79 8.35
N VAL A 465 -26.63 -21.30 9.43
CA VAL A 465 -27.87 -20.53 9.41
C VAL A 465 -27.62 -19.19 10.09
N THR A 466 -28.01 -18.12 9.40
CA THR A 466 -28.13 -16.77 9.97
C THR A 466 -29.50 -16.20 9.64
N GLN A 467 -30.04 -15.31 10.47
CA GLN A 467 -31.39 -14.76 10.30
C GLN A 467 -31.45 -13.25 10.52
N PHE A 468 -32.52 -12.62 10.03
CA PHE A 468 -32.96 -11.29 10.43
C PHE A 468 -34.48 -11.26 10.52
N ASP A 469 -35.00 -10.46 11.44
CA ASP A 469 -36.43 -10.31 11.70
C ASP A 469 -36.94 -9.00 11.10
N ILE A 470 -38.11 -9.03 10.44
CA ILE A 470 -38.82 -7.81 10.01
C ILE A 470 -39.84 -7.46 11.09
N THR A 471 -39.72 -6.27 11.67
CA THR A 471 -40.56 -5.82 12.77
C THR A 471 -41.58 -4.77 12.32
N PHE A 472 -42.73 -4.71 13.01
CA PHE A 472 -43.87 -3.88 12.64
C PHE A 472 -44.29 -3.04 13.86
N GLY A 473 -43.88 -1.78 13.88
CA GLY A 473 -44.14 -0.81 14.95
C GLY A 473 -45.03 0.34 14.48
N SER A 474 -44.58 1.58 14.72
CA SER A 474 -45.11 2.76 14.01
C SER A 474 -44.66 2.80 12.54
N ASN A 475 -43.45 2.28 12.31
CA ASN A 475 -42.81 2.09 11.02
C ASN A 475 -42.61 0.58 10.82
N ILE A 476 -42.24 0.15 9.62
CA ILE A 476 -41.60 -1.15 9.39
C ILE A 476 -40.09 -1.02 9.63
N ASP A 477 -39.44 -2.02 10.23
CA ASP A 477 -38.01 -1.95 10.58
C ASP A 477 -37.36 -3.35 10.58
N LEU A 478 -36.03 -3.45 10.74
CA LEU A 478 -35.29 -4.72 10.81
C LEU A 478 -34.63 -4.94 12.19
N ASP A 479 -34.50 -6.20 12.61
CA ASP A 479 -33.59 -6.60 13.69
C ASP A 479 -32.68 -7.73 13.21
N VAL A 480 -31.37 -7.47 13.14
CA VAL A 480 -30.37 -8.52 12.92
C VAL A 480 -29.78 -8.92 14.28
N SER A 481 -30.50 -9.83 14.95
CA SER A 481 -30.09 -10.45 16.21
C SER A 481 -28.60 -10.83 16.22
N SER A 482 -27.88 -10.55 17.29
CA SER A 482 -26.43 -10.76 17.36
C SER A 482 -25.95 -10.95 18.81
N PRO A 483 -25.04 -11.91 19.09
CA PRO A 483 -24.49 -12.91 18.17
C PRO A 483 -25.51 -14.00 17.77
N GLN A 484 -25.21 -14.74 16.70
CA GLN A 484 -25.96 -15.93 16.28
C GLN A 484 -25.03 -17.15 16.27
N GLY A 485 -25.43 -18.21 16.97
CA GLY A 485 -24.57 -19.37 17.20
C GLY A 485 -23.26 -18.99 17.91
N THR A 486 -22.14 -19.53 17.42
CA THR A 486 -20.78 -19.26 17.94
C THR A 486 -19.86 -18.61 16.90
N VAL A 487 -20.38 -18.24 15.73
CA VAL A 487 -19.56 -17.91 14.54
C VAL A 487 -20.05 -16.69 13.75
N PHE A 488 -21.11 -16.02 14.20
CA PHE A 488 -21.58 -14.76 13.59
C PHE A 488 -21.89 -13.72 14.67
N GLU A 489 -21.22 -12.57 14.61
CA GLU A 489 -21.50 -11.40 15.45
C GLU A 489 -21.41 -10.12 14.59
N LEU A 490 -22.27 -9.14 14.88
CA LEU A 490 -22.30 -7.84 14.23
C LEU A 490 -21.60 -6.76 15.07
N HIS A 491 -20.42 -6.35 14.62
CA HIS A 491 -19.61 -5.32 15.25
C HIS A 491 -19.92 -3.93 14.64
N GLY A 492 -20.28 -2.96 15.49
CA GLY A 492 -20.59 -1.58 15.04
C GLY A 492 -19.38 -0.84 14.46
N SER A 493 -19.31 -0.64 13.14
CA SER A 493 -18.19 0.01 12.46
C SER A 493 -18.26 1.55 12.46
N GLY A 494 -19.42 2.14 12.80
CA GLY A 494 -19.54 3.60 12.87
C GLY A 494 -20.89 4.12 13.37
N SER A 495 -21.36 5.19 12.72
CA SER A 495 -22.62 5.86 13.02
C SER A 495 -23.82 5.05 12.53
N GLY A 496 -24.34 4.14 13.36
CA GLY A 496 -25.45 3.25 13.01
C GLY A 496 -25.00 1.94 12.34
N VAL A 497 -23.96 1.99 11.51
CA VAL A 497 -23.43 0.80 10.81
C VAL A 497 -22.96 -0.31 11.77
N ARG A 498 -23.42 -1.54 11.54
CA ARG A 498 -22.92 -2.79 12.13
C ARG A 498 -22.58 -3.82 11.05
N GLU A 499 -21.40 -4.43 11.14
CA GLU A 499 -20.84 -5.33 10.13
C GLU A 499 -20.33 -6.64 10.75
N GLY A 500 -20.50 -7.76 10.04
CA GLY A 500 -20.17 -9.12 10.51
C GLY A 500 -20.06 -10.10 9.35
N MET A 501 -19.40 -11.24 9.56
CA MET A 501 -19.18 -12.26 8.54
C MET A 501 -19.39 -13.67 9.09
N THR A 502 -19.91 -14.58 8.26
CA THR A 502 -20.14 -15.99 8.59
C THR A 502 -18.93 -16.88 8.21
N LEU A 503 -18.91 -18.17 8.56
CA LEU A 503 -17.84 -19.10 8.17
C LEU A 503 -17.71 -19.23 6.64
N TYR A 504 -18.85 -19.24 5.94
CA TYR A 504 -18.87 -19.26 4.47
C TYR A 504 -18.36 -17.94 3.85
N GLY A 505 -18.13 -16.90 4.65
CA GLY A 505 -17.73 -15.58 4.19
C GLY A 505 -18.91 -14.71 3.75
N ILE A 506 -20.15 -15.00 4.18
CA ILE A 506 -21.29 -14.11 3.92
C ILE A 506 -21.12 -12.87 4.78
N HIS A 507 -20.96 -11.71 4.15
CA HIS A 507 -20.81 -10.45 4.87
C HIS A 507 -22.15 -9.72 5.02
N PHE A 508 -22.54 -9.47 6.25
CA PHE A 508 -23.70 -8.66 6.63
C PHE A 508 -23.24 -7.25 6.96
N ARG A 509 -23.90 -6.25 6.37
CA ARG A 509 -23.83 -4.84 6.75
C ARG A 509 -25.24 -4.34 7.02
N TRP A 510 -25.51 -3.99 8.27
CA TRP A 510 -26.74 -3.38 8.76
C TRP A 510 -26.46 -1.90 9.01
N ASP A 511 -27.04 -1.00 8.21
CA ASP A 511 -27.03 0.44 8.46
C ASP A 511 -28.27 0.78 9.29
N GLN A 512 -28.08 1.12 10.57
CA GLN A 512 -29.17 1.49 11.47
C GLN A 512 -29.50 2.98 11.29
N GLU A 513 -30.66 3.26 10.68
CA GLU A 513 -31.13 4.62 10.39
C GLU A 513 -32.08 5.12 11.50
N SER A 514 -32.90 6.14 11.25
CA SER A 514 -33.76 6.77 12.29
C SER A 514 -35.24 6.46 12.14
N ASP A 515 -35.59 5.72 11.10
CA ASP A 515 -36.93 5.51 10.58
C ASP A 515 -37.14 4.06 10.10
N SER A 516 -36.30 3.53 9.21
CA SER A 516 -36.33 2.13 8.76
C SER A 516 -34.96 1.66 8.23
N ASP A 517 -34.36 0.63 8.82
CA ASP A 517 -32.98 0.22 8.56
C ASP A 517 -32.69 -0.38 7.16
N ASP A 518 -31.42 -0.28 6.71
CA ASP A 518 -30.91 -0.81 5.43
C ASP A 518 -29.98 -2.02 5.66
N LEU A 519 -30.27 -3.17 5.03
CA LEU A 519 -29.51 -4.41 5.23
C LEU A 519 -28.94 -4.95 3.91
N ARG A 520 -27.62 -5.09 3.86
CA ARG A 520 -26.85 -5.58 2.72
C ARG A 520 -26.14 -6.86 3.10
N ILE A 521 -26.41 -7.93 2.37
CA ILE A 521 -25.86 -9.27 2.59
C ILE A 521 -25.11 -9.67 1.31
N THR A 522 -23.80 -9.81 1.41
CA THR A 522 -22.91 -10.11 0.28
C THR A 522 -22.52 -11.59 0.34
N VAL A 523 -23.13 -12.41 -0.51
CA VAL A 523 -22.92 -13.88 -0.53
C VAL A 523 -21.83 -14.26 -1.55
N PRO A 524 -20.72 -14.88 -1.12
CA PRO A 524 -19.62 -15.21 -2.03
C PRO A 524 -19.98 -16.33 -3.02
N GLY A 525 -19.12 -16.53 -4.01
CA GLY A 525 -19.25 -17.58 -5.02
C GLY A 525 -19.78 -17.11 -6.38
N ALA A 526 -19.43 -17.86 -7.42
CA ALA A 526 -19.75 -17.53 -8.81
C ALA A 526 -21.18 -17.94 -9.21
N ARG A 527 -21.62 -17.47 -10.39
CA ARG A 527 -22.88 -17.88 -11.07
C ARG A 527 -22.86 -19.33 -11.61
N ALA A 528 -21.81 -20.10 -11.30
CA ALA A 528 -21.73 -21.52 -11.66
C ALA A 528 -22.49 -22.37 -10.63
N ARG A 529 -23.27 -23.35 -11.11
CA ARG A 529 -23.79 -24.41 -10.22
C ARG A 529 -22.60 -25.24 -9.71
N GLN A 530 -22.45 -25.27 -8.39
CA GLN A 530 -21.35 -25.90 -7.63
C GLN A 530 -19.99 -25.21 -7.79
N VAL A 531 -19.68 -24.34 -6.83
CA VAL A 531 -18.33 -24.16 -6.30
C VAL A 531 -18.37 -24.71 -4.86
N ARG A 532 -17.33 -25.42 -4.42
CA ARG A 532 -17.09 -25.75 -3.00
C ARG A 532 -16.09 -24.74 -2.43
N GLY A 533 -16.18 -24.48 -1.12
CA GLY A 533 -15.49 -23.35 -0.49
C GLY A 533 -16.34 -22.08 -0.55
N GLY A 534 -16.15 -21.22 0.45
CA GLY A 534 -16.79 -19.92 0.58
C GLY A 534 -15.94 -18.79 0.02
N ALA A 535 -15.95 -17.63 0.69
CA ALA A 535 -14.90 -16.63 0.50
C ALA A 535 -13.60 -17.13 1.15
N THR A 536 -12.77 -17.84 0.39
CA THR A 536 -11.45 -18.27 0.87
C THR A 536 -10.49 -17.09 0.89
N ALA A 537 -9.85 -16.82 2.02
CA ALA A 537 -8.80 -15.82 2.14
C ALA A 537 -7.45 -16.40 1.73
N GLN A 538 -6.61 -15.58 1.10
CA GLN A 538 -5.33 -16.05 0.56
C GLN A 538 -4.15 -15.52 1.38
N VAL A 539 -3.33 -16.43 1.90
CA VAL A 539 -2.06 -16.15 2.59
C VAL A 539 -0.91 -16.54 1.68
N TYR A 540 0.01 -15.61 1.44
CA TYR A 540 1.19 -15.80 0.61
C TYR A 540 2.41 -15.92 1.52
N LEU A 541 3.04 -17.09 1.50
CA LEU A 541 4.31 -17.37 2.16
C LEU A 541 5.40 -17.26 1.10
N THR A 542 6.35 -16.34 1.24
CA THR A 542 7.26 -16.02 0.14
C THR A 542 8.68 -15.70 0.61
N LEU A 543 9.70 -16.15 -0.13
CA LEU A 543 11.08 -15.62 -0.07
C LEU A 543 11.36 -14.59 -1.18
N GLU A 544 10.32 -14.11 -1.87
CA GLU A 544 10.39 -13.17 -2.99
C GLU A 544 9.71 -11.84 -2.63
N ARG A 545 9.74 -11.46 -1.34
CA ARG A 545 9.06 -10.30 -0.75
C ARG A 545 9.15 -9.04 -1.62
N ASP A 546 10.32 -8.68 -2.12
CA ASP A 546 10.54 -7.48 -2.94
C ASP A 546 9.87 -7.50 -4.33
N ARG A 547 9.31 -8.63 -4.79
CA ARG A 547 8.42 -8.68 -5.97
C ARG A 547 6.97 -8.32 -5.65
N TRP A 548 6.52 -8.74 -4.47
CA TRP A 548 5.13 -8.63 -4.01
C TRP A 548 4.85 -7.31 -3.29
N MET A 549 5.87 -6.80 -2.60
CA MET A 549 5.90 -5.52 -1.93
C MET A 549 6.21 -4.41 -2.93
N THR A 550 5.19 -3.65 -3.34
CA THR A 550 5.46 -2.36 -3.99
C THR A 550 6.15 -1.46 -2.96
N PRO A 551 7.38 -0.95 -3.20
CA PRO A 551 8.01 -0.03 -2.26
C PRO A 551 7.05 1.12 -2.03
N ALA A 552 6.65 1.31 -0.77
CA ALA A 552 5.62 2.28 -0.40
C ALA A 552 5.97 3.62 -1.05
N GLN A 553 5.20 4.02 -2.07
CA GLN A 553 5.43 5.29 -2.72
C GLN A 553 5.18 6.34 -1.66
N GLN A 554 6.25 6.95 -1.17
CA GLN A 554 6.14 8.27 -0.62
C GLN A 554 5.52 9.11 -1.72
N GLN A 555 4.23 9.41 -1.57
CA GLN A 555 3.76 10.74 -1.89
C GLN A 555 4.60 11.68 -1.05
N SER A 556 5.79 12.03 -1.57
CA SER A 556 6.56 13.16 -1.08
C SER A 556 5.56 14.31 -0.97
N PRO A 557 5.46 14.98 0.20
CA PRO A 557 4.46 16.02 0.39
C PRO A 557 4.56 17.00 -0.77
N ALA A 558 3.41 17.32 -1.39
CA ALA A 558 3.39 17.93 -2.72
C ALA A 558 4.27 19.20 -2.76
N ALA A 559 5.38 19.10 -3.49
CA ALA A 559 6.56 19.95 -3.35
C ALA A 559 6.24 21.45 -3.16
N VAL A 560 6.66 22.00 -2.01
CA VAL A 560 6.15 23.27 -1.47
C VAL A 560 7.10 24.43 -1.77
N CYS A 561 7.05 24.89 -3.02
CA CYS A 561 7.81 26.02 -3.53
C CYS A 561 7.87 27.23 -2.58
N GLY A 562 9.09 27.62 -2.21
CA GLY A 562 9.43 28.67 -1.25
C GLY A 562 9.99 28.17 0.10
N ASN A 563 10.08 26.86 0.34
CA ASN A 563 10.43 26.28 1.65
C ASN A 563 11.94 26.19 1.95
N ARG A 564 12.80 26.46 0.95
CA ARG A 564 14.28 26.40 0.90
C ARG A 564 14.89 25.00 0.84
N LEU A 565 14.11 23.98 0.52
CA LEU A 565 14.53 22.62 0.23
C LEU A 565 14.10 22.30 -1.20
N LYS A 566 15.00 21.76 -2.03
CA LYS A 566 14.63 21.32 -3.38
C LYS A 566 13.97 19.94 -3.30
N GLU A 567 12.66 19.89 -3.42
CA GLU A 567 11.88 18.64 -3.29
C GLU A 567 11.71 17.92 -4.64
N ASN A 568 11.19 16.69 -4.60
CA ASN A 568 11.03 15.89 -5.82
C ASN A 568 9.89 16.45 -6.68
N GLY A 569 10.22 16.88 -7.90
CA GLY A 569 9.30 17.64 -8.77
C GLY A 569 9.54 19.15 -8.77
N GLU A 570 10.67 19.63 -8.23
CA GLU A 570 11.14 21.02 -8.36
C GLU A 570 12.48 21.10 -9.10
N TYR A 571 12.70 22.23 -9.78
CA TYR A 571 13.97 22.54 -10.42
C TYR A 571 14.92 23.28 -9.47
N CYS A 572 14.37 24.11 -8.58
CA CYS A 572 15.07 25.01 -7.67
C CYS A 572 14.11 25.48 -6.58
N ASP A 573 14.63 25.94 -5.44
CA ASP A 573 13.85 26.57 -4.37
C ASP A 573 14.79 27.51 -3.58
N PRO A 574 14.35 28.72 -3.14
CA PRO A 574 13.03 29.34 -3.36
C PRO A 574 12.94 30.10 -4.70
N PRO A 575 11.76 30.64 -5.07
CA PRO A 575 11.64 31.65 -6.12
C PRO A 575 12.66 32.79 -5.94
N GLY A 576 13.22 33.27 -7.04
CA GLY A 576 14.28 34.27 -7.01
C GLY A 576 15.68 33.75 -6.65
N SER A 577 15.83 32.47 -6.27
CA SER A 577 17.17 31.87 -6.05
C SER A 577 17.93 31.66 -7.37
N LEU A 578 19.26 31.56 -7.28
CA LEU A 578 20.09 31.24 -8.45
C LEU A 578 20.00 29.75 -8.79
N CYS A 579 19.78 29.45 -10.07
CA CYS A 579 19.67 28.10 -10.60
C CYS A 579 20.58 27.88 -11.82
N ALA A 580 20.90 26.61 -12.08
CA ALA A 580 22.04 26.12 -12.87
C ALA A 580 23.42 26.35 -12.20
N GLN A 581 24.38 25.46 -12.49
CA GLN A 581 25.76 25.49 -11.98
C GLN A 581 26.81 25.92 -13.02
N ASN A 582 26.38 26.24 -14.24
CA ASN A 582 27.24 26.69 -15.33
C ASN A 582 27.11 28.21 -15.53
N GLU A 583 28.01 28.80 -16.32
CA GLU A 583 28.27 30.25 -16.43
C GLU A 583 27.12 31.11 -17.01
N GLN A 584 25.91 30.58 -17.16
CA GLN A 584 24.68 31.35 -17.33
C GLN A 584 23.79 31.15 -16.08
N GLY A 585 23.93 32.04 -15.10
CA GLY A 585 23.09 32.02 -13.90
C GLY A 585 21.65 32.37 -14.24
N GLY A 586 20.73 31.41 -14.08
CA GLY A 586 19.30 31.65 -14.17
C GLY A 586 18.69 31.98 -12.80
N VAL A 587 17.45 32.45 -12.82
CA VAL A 587 16.67 32.78 -11.62
C VAL A 587 15.49 31.81 -11.49
N CYS A 588 15.28 31.29 -10.29
CA CYS A 588 14.20 30.33 -10.03
C CYS A 588 12.82 30.99 -10.22
N ALA A 589 11.96 30.38 -11.03
CA ALA A 589 10.62 30.88 -11.30
C ALA A 589 9.69 30.75 -10.08
N ASP A 590 8.60 31.53 -10.07
CA ASP A 590 7.62 31.58 -8.98
C ASP A 590 6.86 30.26 -8.74
N ASP A 591 6.97 29.29 -9.65
CA ASP A 591 6.40 27.94 -9.55
C ASP A 591 7.41 26.87 -9.08
N CYS A 592 8.68 27.23 -8.93
CA CYS A 592 9.81 26.32 -8.68
C CYS A 592 10.00 25.19 -9.73
N LYS A 593 9.27 25.22 -10.85
CA LYS A 593 9.33 24.18 -11.91
C LYS A 593 10.30 24.53 -13.02
N SER A 594 10.72 25.78 -13.14
CA SER A 594 11.63 26.24 -14.18
C SER A 594 12.71 27.22 -13.68
N CYS A 595 13.80 27.30 -14.44
CA CYS A 595 14.88 28.26 -14.24
C CYS A 595 14.81 29.29 -15.37
N ALA A 596 14.39 30.52 -15.05
CA ALA A 596 14.23 31.59 -16.01
C ALA A 596 15.57 32.27 -16.29
N ILE A 597 15.97 32.28 -17.58
CA ILE A 597 17.21 32.94 -18.04
C ILE A 597 16.84 34.15 -18.90
N THR A 598 16.62 35.31 -18.26
CA THR A 598 16.70 36.64 -18.90
C THR A 598 16.81 37.71 -17.80
N PRO A 599 17.74 38.66 -17.94
CA PRO A 599 17.34 40.00 -18.41
C PRO A 599 17.90 40.33 -19.82
N PRO A 600 17.46 41.45 -20.45
CA PRO A 600 18.11 41.96 -21.66
C PRO A 600 19.48 42.58 -21.35
N ALA A 601 20.34 42.68 -22.38
CA ALA A 601 21.72 43.14 -22.24
C ALA A 601 21.86 44.61 -21.79
N VAL A 602 22.90 44.92 -20.99
CA VAL A 602 23.04 46.23 -20.32
C VAL A 602 24.42 46.86 -20.53
N CYS A 603 24.51 47.70 -21.58
CA CYS A 603 25.75 48.36 -21.99
C CYS A 603 26.48 49.12 -20.86
N GLY A 604 27.79 48.88 -20.74
CA GLY A 604 28.71 49.58 -19.85
C GLY A 604 28.85 48.96 -18.45
N ASN A 605 28.32 47.76 -18.23
CA ASN A 605 28.46 47.00 -16.98
C ASN A 605 29.84 46.30 -16.84
N ARG A 606 30.58 46.21 -17.95
CA ARG A 606 31.90 45.59 -18.21
C ARG A 606 31.91 44.07 -18.40
N LEU A 607 30.78 43.48 -18.77
CA LEU A 607 30.64 42.08 -19.18
C LEU A 607 29.99 42.04 -20.57
N LEU A 608 30.66 41.43 -21.55
CA LEU A 608 30.12 41.38 -22.92
C LEU A 608 29.02 40.31 -23.01
N GLU A 609 27.77 40.74 -22.95
CA GLU A 609 26.60 39.86 -22.85
C GLU A 609 26.10 39.36 -24.23
N ARG A 610 25.29 38.30 -24.23
CA ARG A 610 24.84 37.63 -25.47
C ARG A 610 23.76 38.43 -26.21
N GLY A 611 24.21 39.47 -26.90
CA GLY A 611 23.42 40.45 -27.65
C GLY A 611 24.21 41.71 -27.98
N GLU A 612 25.38 41.87 -27.37
CA GLU A 612 26.24 43.05 -27.47
C GLU A 612 27.41 42.82 -28.43
N GLN A 613 27.93 43.92 -28.98
CA GLN A 613 29.15 43.97 -29.79
C GLN A 613 30.31 44.62 -29.03
N CYS A 614 30.01 45.44 -28.02
CA CYS A 614 30.99 46.20 -27.26
C CYS A 614 30.44 46.59 -25.88
N GLU A 615 31.36 46.78 -24.94
CA GLU A 615 31.08 47.32 -23.60
C GLU A 615 31.78 48.66 -23.34
N SER A 616 32.79 48.96 -24.15
CA SER A 616 33.59 50.15 -24.10
C SER A 616 34.12 50.48 -25.49
N ARG A 617 34.65 51.70 -25.67
CA ARG A 617 35.36 52.07 -26.89
C ARG A 617 36.57 51.18 -27.21
N GLY A 618 37.12 50.48 -26.21
CA GLY A 618 38.25 49.56 -26.39
C GLY A 618 37.90 48.27 -27.14
N ASP A 619 36.60 47.93 -27.23
CA ASP A 619 36.11 46.70 -27.84
C ASP A 619 35.75 46.88 -29.33
N CYS A 620 35.69 48.13 -29.79
CA CYS A 620 35.40 48.52 -31.19
C CYS A 620 36.67 48.79 -32.01
N ALA A 621 36.54 48.90 -33.33
CA ALA A 621 37.64 49.33 -34.19
C ALA A 621 38.06 50.79 -33.90
N GLN A 622 39.30 51.16 -34.23
CA GLN A 622 39.85 52.50 -33.92
C GLN A 622 39.08 53.68 -34.57
N THR A 623 38.26 53.40 -35.58
CA THR A 623 37.38 54.36 -36.28
C THR A 623 35.94 54.40 -35.74
N GLU A 624 35.66 53.67 -34.67
CA GLU A 624 34.33 53.47 -34.09
C GLU A 624 34.31 53.80 -32.60
N ASP A 625 33.10 53.91 -32.05
CA ASP A 625 32.84 54.08 -30.62
C ASP A 625 31.66 53.19 -30.20
N CYS A 626 31.58 52.85 -28.92
CA CYS A 626 30.53 51.98 -28.41
C CYS A 626 29.29 52.80 -28.00
N GLN A 627 28.15 52.56 -28.64
CA GLN A 627 26.88 53.22 -28.31
C GLN A 627 25.74 52.20 -28.34
N ASN A 628 24.99 52.09 -27.24
CA ASN A 628 23.85 51.17 -27.08
C ASN A 628 24.22 49.72 -27.50
N CYS A 629 25.25 49.14 -26.84
CA CYS A 629 25.78 47.79 -27.11
C CYS A 629 26.37 47.56 -28.52
N ASN A 630 26.48 48.57 -29.38
CA ASN A 630 26.89 48.42 -30.78
C ASN A 630 28.07 49.34 -31.13
N CYS A 631 28.99 48.86 -31.97
CA CYS A 631 30.07 49.68 -32.50
C CYS A 631 29.54 50.56 -33.64
N VAL A 632 29.65 51.88 -33.49
CA VAL A 632 29.18 52.87 -34.47
C VAL A 632 30.34 53.74 -34.97
N PRO A 633 30.42 54.06 -36.27
CA PRO A 633 31.50 54.91 -36.80
C PRO A 633 31.55 56.30 -36.17
N LEU A 634 32.75 56.74 -35.82
CA LEU A 634 33.00 58.09 -35.30
C LEU A 634 32.63 59.16 -36.34
N PRO A 635 32.13 60.33 -35.91
CA PRO A 635 31.84 61.43 -36.82
C PRO A 635 33.12 61.93 -37.51
N LYS A 636 32.98 62.43 -38.74
CA LYS A 636 34.11 63.01 -39.48
C LYS A 636 34.56 64.32 -38.83
N ALA A 637 35.87 64.45 -38.62
CA ALA A 637 36.52 65.63 -38.05
C ALA A 637 36.23 66.92 -38.84
N VAL A 638 36.18 68.06 -38.14
CA VAL A 638 35.65 69.34 -38.67
C VAL A 638 36.60 70.49 -38.37
N CYS A 639 37.50 70.73 -39.30
CA CYS A 639 38.58 71.71 -39.16
C CYS A 639 38.13 73.15 -38.89
N GLY A 640 38.80 73.81 -37.93
CA GLY A 640 38.58 75.19 -37.48
C GLY A 640 37.61 75.33 -36.29
N ASN A 641 37.28 74.24 -35.59
CA ASN A 641 36.35 74.22 -34.46
C ASN A 641 36.97 74.62 -33.10
N ASN A 642 38.31 74.68 -33.02
CA ASN A 642 39.20 74.91 -31.87
C ASN A 642 39.54 73.69 -30.98
N LEU A 643 39.21 72.47 -31.40
CA LEU A 643 39.62 71.20 -30.78
C LEU A 643 40.27 70.30 -31.84
N LEU A 644 41.42 69.71 -31.52
CA LEU A 644 42.15 68.83 -32.43
C LEU A 644 41.54 67.42 -32.37
N ASP A 645 40.69 67.07 -33.33
CA ASP A 645 39.98 65.79 -33.38
C ASP A 645 40.87 64.65 -33.88
N LEU A 646 40.48 63.41 -33.57
CA LEU A 646 41.31 62.21 -33.78
C LEU A 646 41.44 61.85 -35.28
N GLY A 647 42.44 62.43 -35.94
CA GLY A 647 42.71 62.31 -37.37
C GLY A 647 43.20 63.62 -38.00
N GLU A 648 43.05 64.73 -37.29
CA GLU A 648 43.57 66.04 -37.67
C GLU A 648 45.04 66.19 -37.25
N GLN A 649 45.85 66.89 -38.04
CA GLN A 649 47.26 67.18 -37.72
C GLN A 649 47.44 68.59 -37.12
N CYS A 650 46.42 69.43 -37.24
CA CYS A 650 46.39 70.82 -36.81
C CYS A 650 44.95 71.30 -36.81
N GLU A 651 44.68 72.34 -36.03
CA GLU A 651 43.46 73.15 -36.11
C GLU A 651 43.76 74.55 -36.68
N LYS A 652 44.97 75.05 -36.44
CA LYS A 652 45.47 76.37 -36.80
C LYS A 652 46.94 76.29 -37.21
N ASP A 653 47.40 77.33 -37.91
CA ASP A 653 48.79 77.44 -38.39
C ASP A 653 49.85 77.34 -37.27
N VAL A 654 49.48 77.71 -36.03
CA VAL A 654 50.37 77.67 -34.85
C VAL A 654 50.67 76.23 -34.39
N ASP A 655 49.79 75.28 -34.70
CA ASP A 655 49.96 73.87 -34.33
C ASP A 655 50.99 73.18 -35.24
N CYS A 656 51.30 73.81 -36.38
CA CYS A 656 52.21 73.28 -37.39
C CYS A 656 53.67 73.70 -37.17
N LEU A 657 54.58 72.81 -37.55
CA LEU A 657 56.02 73.10 -37.58
C LEU A 657 56.33 74.22 -38.58
N GLY A 658 57.23 75.13 -38.21
CA GLY A 658 57.37 76.44 -38.85
C GLY A 658 57.68 76.41 -40.35
N GLY A 659 56.76 77.00 -41.15
CA GLY A 659 56.79 76.99 -42.62
C GLY A 659 55.69 76.13 -43.25
N LEU A 660 54.87 75.47 -42.42
CA LEU A 660 53.64 74.78 -42.79
C LEU A 660 52.44 75.55 -42.22
N VAL A 661 51.30 75.57 -42.92
CA VAL A 661 50.01 76.08 -42.44
C VAL A 661 48.98 74.97 -42.32
N CYS A 662 47.96 75.20 -41.50
CA CYS A 662 46.86 74.27 -41.40
C CYS A 662 45.86 74.50 -42.54
N ARG A 663 45.64 73.48 -43.37
CA ARG A 663 44.66 73.59 -44.47
C ARG A 663 43.96 72.26 -44.72
N GLY A 664 42.67 72.20 -44.38
CA GLY A 664 41.92 70.94 -44.38
C GLY A 664 42.46 69.93 -43.36
N CYS A 665 42.91 70.44 -42.20
CA CYS A 665 43.43 69.68 -41.06
C CYS A 665 44.65 68.80 -41.33
N MET A 666 45.46 69.20 -42.31
CA MET A 666 46.85 68.77 -42.46
C MET A 666 47.79 69.98 -42.50
N CYS A 667 48.98 69.82 -41.92
CA CYS A 667 50.05 70.82 -41.98
C CYS A 667 50.74 70.78 -43.34
N VAL A 668 50.31 71.64 -44.26
CA VAL A 668 50.85 71.71 -45.62
C VAL A 668 51.89 72.82 -45.74
N PRO A 669 53.02 72.61 -46.47
CA PRO A 669 53.98 73.67 -46.70
C PRO A 669 53.33 74.87 -47.38
N GLN A 670 53.63 76.07 -46.89
CA GLN A 670 53.37 77.27 -47.66
C GLN A 670 54.35 77.27 -48.84
N PRO A 671 53.90 77.15 -50.10
CA PRO A 671 54.81 77.36 -51.24
C PRO A 671 55.29 78.82 -51.14
N ARG A 672 56.58 79.23 -51.22
CA ARG A 672 57.13 80.47 -50.54
C ARG A 672 57.60 81.65 -51.44
N LEU A 673 57.27 82.93 -51.17
CA LEU A 673 57.10 84.07 -52.14
C LEU A 673 58.09 84.29 -53.32
N ASP A 674 57.53 84.55 -54.52
CA ASP A 674 58.17 85.26 -55.64
C ASP A 674 58.44 86.70 -55.19
N VAL A 675 59.65 87.23 -55.29
CA VAL A 675 60.76 86.82 -56.17
C VAL A 675 61.85 86.12 -55.33
N GLN A 676 62.16 84.82 -55.48
CA GLN A 676 61.81 83.83 -56.52
C GLN A 676 60.97 82.63 -55.95
N THR A 677 59.77 82.43 -56.52
CA THR A 677 58.82 81.26 -56.55
C THR A 677 58.25 80.60 -55.24
N PRO A 678 56.89 80.52 -55.00
CA PRO A 678 56.02 81.56 -54.34
C PRO A 678 54.88 81.21 -53.27
N THR A 679 54.70 82.04 -52.17
CA THR A 679 53.56 82.25 -51.14
C THR A 679 53.56 81.77 -49.60
N ALA A 680 54.37 82.33 -48.65
CA ALA A 680 54.15 82.44 -47.13
C ALA A 680 54.94 81.61 -46.02
N PRO A 681 54.83 81.93 -44.66
CA PRO A 681 55.55 81.31 -43.47
C PRO A 681 54.76 81.09 -42.09
N VAL A 682 55.44 80.60 -41.01
CA VAL A 682 55.10 80.54 -39.51
C VAL A 682 54.27 79.29 -39.01
N ALA A 683 54.36 78.62 -37.82
CA ALA A 683 55.19 78.56 -36.54
C ALA A 683 54.52 78.98 -35.18
N ALA A 684 54.83 78.52 -33.93
CA ALA A 684 55.50 77.33 -33.33
C ALA A 684 55.46 77.30 -31.74
N GLN A 685 55.80 76.14 -31.09
CA GLN A 685 56.25 75.88 -29.67
C GLN A 685 55.29 75.96 -28.44
N PRO A 686 55.39 75.00 -27.47
CA PRO A 686 54.77 75.04 -26.11
C PRO A 686 55.76 75.13 -24.91
N VAL A 687 55.28 75.47 -23.70
CA VAL A 687 56.04 75.51 -22.41
C VAL A 687 55.19 74.94 -21.23
N GLN A 688 55.80 74.66 -20.07
CA GLN A 688 55.36 73.71 -19.02
C GLN A 688 54.64 74.28 -17.77
N GLN A 689 53.95 73.37 -17.04
CA GLN A 689 53.73 73.32 -15.56
C GLN A 689 52.74 74.34 -14.93
N PRO A 690 52.14 74.10 -13.71
CA PRO A 690 52.79 73.52 -12.51
C PRO A 690 51.95 72.59 -11.57
N ASN A 691 52.60 72.27 -10.42
CA ASN A 691 52.12 71.72 -9.13
C ASN A 691 50.62 71.97 -8.77
N VAL A 692 49.87 71.09 -8.09
CA VAL A 692 50.12 70.32 -6.83
C VAL A 692 50.30 71.22 -5.59
N ILE A 693 49.68 70.85 -4.45
CA ILE A 693 49.70 71.57 -3.15
C ILE A 693 49.05 72.98 -3.14
N ALA A 694 47.81 73.09 -2.63
CA ALA A 694 47.48 73.97 -1.48
C ALA A 694 45.99 73.95 -1.07
N LYS A 695 45.77 73.76 0.24
CA LYS A 695 44.77 74.48 1.08
C LYS A 695 43.36 74.75 0.51
N PHE A 696 42.36 74.06 1.04
CA PHE A 696 41.42 74.66 2.02
C PHE A 696 40.79 73.53 2.85
N PHE A 697 41.11 73.41 4.15
CA PHE A 697 40.41 74.10 5.25
C PHE A 697 38.90 73.83 5.31
N LEU A 698 38.57 72.61 5.76
CA LEU A 698 37.35 72.34 6.53
C LEU A 698 37.76 71.82 7.92
N TRP A 699 38.04 72.76 8.81
CA TRP A 699 38.36 72.53 10.22
C TRP A 699 37.51 73.47 11.07
N ILE A 700 36.86 72.93 12.10
CA ILE A 700 36.05 73.64 13.12
C ILE A 700 34.74 74.30 12.62
N ALA A 701 33.62 74.24 13.36
CA ALA A 701 33.18 73.34 14.43
C ALA A 701 31.66 73.49 14.70
N GLY A 702 31.09 72.56 15.48
CA GLY A 702 29.71 72.55 15.98
C GLY A 702 29.28 71.10 16.22
N LEU A 703 29.77 70.36 17.21
CA LEU A 703 29.93 70.67 18.65
C LEU A 703 28.57 70.91 19.35
N PHE A 704 28.23 69.98 20.26
CA PHE A 704 27.02 69.83 21.08
C PHE A 704 25.73 69.36 20.38
N GLY A 705 25.11 68.28 20.93
CA GLY A 705 23.69 68.40 21.29
C GLY A 705 22.66 67.33 20.90
N ALA A 706 22.94 66.03 20.99
CA ALA A 706 21.95 64.99 21.32
C ALA A 706 22.64 63.66 21.68
#